data_AF-A0A7J6E1Q4-F1
#
_entry.id   AF-A0A7J6E1Q4-F1
#
_cell.length_a   1.000
_cell.length_b   1.000
_cell.length_c   1.000
_cell.angle_alpha   90.00
_cell.angle_beta   90.00
_cell.angle_gamma   90.00
#
_symmetry.space_group_name_H-M   'P 1'
#
loop_
_entity.id
_entity.type
_entity.pdbx_description
1 polymer ?
#
loop_
_entity_poly.entity_id
_entity_poly.type
_entity_poly.pdbx_seq_one_letter_code
_entity_poly.pdbx_strand_id
1 'polypeptide(L)'
;MKNIQDHQFPNGIIKYYKFNTKKLVLLSFIFLIILTIVPVYHPSINYSSFFFSTSNNNNVDNINYSSSSSPSLSPSSGETSSEKNVDIRIQSSSTHKCDIFSGEWVPNPEAPYYTNDTCWAIHEHQNCMKYGRPDSEFMKWKWKPDGCDLPVFNPAQFLELVRDKSLAFVGDSVARNQMQSLICLLSRVEYPIDESFTKDEQFKRWKYTTYNFTLATFWTPHLVKGQESDPNGPTKTGLFSLYLDELDETWTTQVEDFDYIILSGGHWFMRPMVFYENHKIIGCHFCQLPNVTDLGMYYGYRRAMRTAMKAINGLKNYKGVTYLRTFAPSHFEGGLWNQGGNCVRTAPFRSNETLLEGPNMEFYMTQVEEFRNAEKEARKRGLKFRLLDTTQAMLLRPDGHPSRFGHWPNENVTLYNDCVHWCLPGPIDTWNDFLLEMIKTERLRSAAESLQFSDRKLLILVPIYHPCIKYSSFFSITSSSSSLLAGGVDDDDLDDIKIESSSTHKCDIFSGEWVPNPEAPYYTNDTCWAIHEHQNCMKYGRPDSEFIKWKWKPDACNLPVFNPAQFLELVRDKSLAFVGDSVARNQMQSLICLLSRVEYPIDESYTSNEQYKRWKYTTYNFTLATYWTPHLVKAQKTETEGPTKTGLFNLYLDELDEAWTAQMEDFDYIILSGGQWFYTPMVFYENHKIVGCHFCQMPNVTNLGMYYGYRRAMRTALKAINGLKNYKGVTYLRTFAPSHFEGGLWNQGGNCVRTVPFKNNETVLDGPSMEFYMIQVEEFRNAEREGRKRGLKFRMLDTTQAMLLRPDGHPSKYGHSANVTMYNDCVHWCLPGPIDTWNDFLLEMIKTERLRSADENLRFSDRKLLYLSSTFRFLSLALTITLLCLLSPQLFSFFSSSSSSLPWLKSHMFSFSSFRNKCSIFRGNWVYNPDKRPFYTNFTCPEIYDQQNCMKFGRPDSEFLKWSWKPAGSTCDDLPSFDAAQFLELVKGKSIAFVGDSVARNQMQSLLCLLATVEYPTNVSYKSTDTKFRRWLAFRTAFKALLGLEKFKGEVILRTLSPAHFENGEWNKGGECKRTEPVLRSEMKLSWFEKELYLGQIEELRVVESEGKKKGVRFRVMDVTEAMVARPDGHPNHFGHWPHENVTIADCVHWCLPGPIDTWNEFLFQMLKA
;
A
#
# COMPACT_ATOMS: atom_id res chain seq x y z
N MET A 1 -14.90 72.20 8.69
CA MET A 1 -16.23 72.88 8.72
C MET A 1 -17.23 72.01 7.98
N LYS A 2 -18.51 71.98 8.39
CA LYS A 2 -19.65 71.29 7.74
C LYS A 2 -19.45 69.76 7.48
N ASN A 3 -19.89 68.79 8.29
CA ASN A 3 -21.09 68.57 9.15
C ASN A 3 -22.29 67.91 8.41
N ILE A 4 -23.09 67.10 9.14
CA ILE A 4 -24.39 66.47 8.76
C ILE A 4 -24.28 65.23 7.82
N GLN A 5 -24.90 64.06 8.07
CA GLN A 5 -25.72 63.61 9.22
C GLN A 5 -25.68 62.08 9.49
N ASP A 6 -26.28 61.70 10.62
CA ASP A 6 -26.39 60.36 11.21
C ASP A 6 -27.26 59.35 10.46
N HIS A 7 -27.04 58.06 10.77
CA HIS A 7 -28.11 57.28 11.43
C HIS A 7 -27.51 56.25 12.41
N GLN A 8 -28.03 56.23 13.63
CA GLN A 8 -27.61 55.35 14.73
C GLN A 8 -28.81 54.50 15.23
N PHE A 9 -28.53 53.58 16.17
CA PHE A 9 -29.43 52.68 16.92
C PHE A 9 -29.81 51.33 16.25
N PRO A 10 -30.14 50.28 17.04
CA PRO A 10 -30.14 50.19 18.50
C PRO A 10 -29.18 49.12 19.09
N ASN A 11 -28.77 49.30 20.35
CA ASN A 11 -28.18 48.21 21.15
C ASN A 11 -29.25 47.17 21.52
N GLY A 12 -29.28 46.04 20.82
CA GLY A 12 -30.21 44.93 21.08
C GLY A 12 -29.88 44.16 22.36
N ILE A 13 -30.61 44.43 23.45
CA ILE A 13 -30.43 43.74 24.74
C ILE A 13 -30.95 42.29 24.65
N ILE A 14 -30.05 41.32 24.54
CA ILE A 14 -30.39 39.90 24.73
C ILE A 14 -30.68 39.66 26.21
N LYS A 15 -31.97 39.73 26.57
CA LYS A 15 -32.46 39.32 27.89
C LYS A 15 -32.31 37.80 28.04
N TYR A 16 -31.27 37.36 28.76
CA TYR A 16 -31.20 35.98 29.24
C TYR A 16 -32.40 35.67 30.15
N TYR A 17 -33.34 34.87 29.65
CA TYR A 17 -34.40 34.29 30.48
C TYR A 17 -33.78 33.30 31.48
N LYS A 18 -33.56 33.79 32.71
CA LYS A 18 -33.00 33.01 33.82
C LYS A 18 -34.02 31.97 34.30
N PHE A 19 -34.07 30.83 33.62
CA PHE A 19 -34.95 29.70 33.93
C PHE A 19 -34.90 29.37 35.43
N ASN A 20 -36.03 29.52 36.11
CA ASN A 20 -36.13 29.31 37.55
C ASN A 20 -36.26 27.80 37.87
N THR A 21 -35.14 27.10 37.80
CA THR A 21 -35.02 25.63 38.02
C THR A 21 -35.70 25.14 39.30
N LYS A 22 -35.77 25.98 40.35
CA LYS A 22 -36.50 25.65 41.59
C LYS A 22 -37.97 25.31 41.36
N LYS A 23 -38.63 25.95 40.38
CA LYS A 23 -40.06 25.71 40.09
C LYS A 23 -40.28 24.38 39.36
N LEU A 24 -39.33 23.97 38.50
CA LEU A 24 -39.38 22.70 37.79
C LEU A 24 -39.11 21.51 38.74
N VAL A 25 -38.11 21.65 39.62
CA VAL A 25 -37.77 20.65 40.64
C VAL A 25 -38.94 20.43 41.61
N LEU A 26 -39.64 21.50 42.02
CA LEU A 26 -40.82 21.42 42.88
C LEU A 26 -41.96 20.62 42.22
N LEU A 27 -42.25 20.89 40.94
CA LEU A 27 -43.28 20.17 40.19
C LEU A 27 -42.96 18.67 40.05
N SER A 28 -41.71 18.30 39.75
CA SER A 28 -41.30 16.90 39.70
C SER A 28 -41.32 16.20 41.06
N PHE A 29 -41.06 16.93 42.16
CA PHE A 29 -41.21 16.39 43.51
C PHE A 29 -42.68 16.09 43.85
N ILE A 30 -43.60 17.00 43.50
CA ILE A 30 -45.05 16.80 43.69
C ILE A 30 -45.53 15.58 42.88
N PHE A 31 -45.08 15.43 41.63
CA PHE A 31 -45.44 14.28 40.80
C PHE A 31 -44.94 12.94 41.38
N LEU A 32 -43.72 12.91 41.93
CA LEU A 32 -43.19 11.73 42.63
C LEU A 32 -43.96 11.40 43.92
N ILE A 33 -44.41 12.41 44.67
CA ILE A 33 -45.24 12.21 45.88
C ILE A 33 -46.62 11.63 45.52
N ILE A 34 -47.24 12.06 44.41
CA ILE A 34 -48.50 11.48 43.93
C ILE A 34 -48.31 10.00 43.57
N LEU A 35 -47.22 9.67 42.85
CA LEU A 35 -46.90 8.29 42.46
C LEU A 35 -46.61 7.34 43.63
N THR A 36 -46.11 7.84 44.77
CA THR A 36 -45.87 7.01 45.97
C THR A 36 -47.07 6.91 46.91
N ILE A 37 -48.00 7.87 46.88
CA ILE A 37 -49.21 7.84 47.74
C ILE A 37 -50.31 6.95 47.15
N VAL A 38 -50.54 6.98 45.83
CA VAL A 38 -51.64 6.22 45.19
C VAL A 38 -51.61 4.71 45.49
N PRO A 39 -50.46 3.99 45.47
CA PRO A 39 -50.41 2.57 45.81
C PRO A 39 -50.73 2.23 47.28
N VAL A 40 -50.68 3.21 48.19
CA VAL A 40 -50.90 2.99 49.63
C VAL A 40 -52.39 2.95 49.99
N TYR A 41 -53.26 3.51 49.14
CA TYR A 41 -54.70 3.64 49.41
C TYR A 41 -55.61 2.61 48.70
N HIS A 42 -55.06 1.71 47.86
CA HIS A 42 -55.84 0.67 47.15
C HIS A 42 -55.25 -0.75 47.33
N PRO A 43 -55.53 -1.42 48.46
CA PRO A 43 -54.95 -2.71 48.81
C PRO A 43 -55.72 -3.92 48.22
N SER A 44 -55.68 -4.11 46.91
CA SER A 44 -56.21 -5.36 46.30
C SER A 44 -55.68 -5.68 44.90
N ILE A 45 -54.69 -6.58 44.82
CA ILE A 45 -54.73 -7.85 44.06
C ILE A 45 -53.43 -8.62 44.37
N ASN A 46 -53.56 -9.90 44.74
CA ASN A 46 -52.44 -10.73 45.19
C ASN A 46 -51.69 -11.39 44.02
N TYR A 47 -50.39 -11.64 44.22
CA TYR A 47 -49.58 -12.50 43.36
C TYR A 47 -48.82 -13.54 44.21
N SER A 48 -49.31 -14.77 44.23
CA SER A 48 -48.66 -15.93 44.85
C SER A 48 -49.32 -17.24 44.32
N SER A 49 -48.67 -18.41 44.27
CA SER A 49 -47.28 -18.80 43.89
C SER A 49 -47.24 -20.36 43.85
N PHE A 50 -46.05 -20.98 43.80
CA PHE A 50 -45.80 -22.44 43.95
C PHE A 50 -46.18 -23.39 42.79
N PHE A 51 -45.54 -24.56 42.58
CA PHE A 51 -44.12 -25.00 42.70
C PHE A 51 -43.99 -26.48 42.19
N PHE A 52 -42.75 -26.97 41.97
CA PHE A 52 -42.30 -28.39 42.00
C PHE A 52 -42.87 -29.51 41.06
N SER A 53 -41.98 -29.97 40.14
CA SER A 53 -41.28 -31.28 40.18
C SER A 53 -41.84 -32.61 39.60
N THR A 54 -40.92 -33.35 38.93
CA THR A 54 -40.73 -34.83 38.82
C THR A 54 -41.73 -35.75 38.08
N SER A 55 -41.28 -36.43 37.01
CA SER A 55 -40.90 -37.88 37.00
C SER A 55 -41.11 -38.61 35.65
N ASN A 56 -40.05 -39.26 35.11
CA ASN A 56 -40.03 -40.45 34.21
C ASN A 56 -40.79 -40.40 32.83
N ASN A 57 -40.56 -41.26 31.82
CA ASN A 57 -39.88 -42.57 31.76
C ASN A 57 -39.30 -42.92 30.35
N ASN A 58 -38.17 -43.65 30.33
CA ASN A 58 -37.61 -44.64 29.38
C ASN A 58 -38.07 -44.78 27.90
N ASN A 59 -37.13 -44.68 26.95
CA ASN A 59 -36.54 -45.80 26.15
C ASN A 59 -35.54 -45.20 25.11
N VAL A 60 -34.27 -45.62 25.00
CA VAL A 60 -33.74 -46.92 24.53
C VAL A 60 -34.06 -47.18 23.05
N ASP A 61 -33.10 -46.92 22.15
CA ASP A 61 -32.19 -48.00 21.73
C ASP A 61 -30.85 -47.47 21.14
N ASN A 62 -29.87 -48.36 20.94
CA ASN A 62 -28.55 -48.07 20.36
C ASN A 62 -28.43 -48.54 18.90
N ILE A 63 -27.42 -48.03 18.15
CA ILE A 63 -26.28 -48.82 17.63
C ILE A 63 -25.30 -47.92 16.84
N ASN A 64 -24.02 -48.31 16.83
CA ASN A 64 -22.88 -47.58 16.26
C ASN A 64 -22.38 -48.17 14.92
N TYR A 65 -21.31 -47.55 14.40
CA TYR A 65 -20.23 -48.14 13.57
C TYR A 65 -20.35 -48.17 12.02
N SER A 66 -19.84 -47.07 11.44
CA SER A 66 -18.60 -47.04 10.63
C SER A 66 -18.45 -47.74 9.27
N SER A 67 -17.95 -46.92 8.33
CA SER A 67 -16.76 -47.13 7.47
C SER A 67 -16.81 -47.97 6.18
N SER A 68 -16.12 -47.39 5.18
CA SER A 68 -15.21 -48.00 4.20
C SER A 68 -15.70 -48.44 2.80
N SER A 69 -14.78 -48.25 1.85
CA SER A 69 -14.63 -48.87 0.51
C SER A 69 -15.67 -48.61 -0.62
N SER A 70 -15.15 -48.02 -1.69
CA SER A 70 -15.52 -48.22 -3.11
C SER A 70 -15.39 -49.73 -3.52
N PRO A 71 -15.89 -50.22 -4.68
CA PRO A 71 -15.57 -49.63 -6.01
C PRO A 71 -16.57 -49.83 -7.20
N SER A 72 -16.30 -49.06 -8.28
CA SER A 72 -16.29 -49.47 -9.71
C SER A 72 -17.56 -49.90 -10.51
N LEU A 73 -17.47 -49.57 -11.82
CA LEU A 73 -18.10 -50.18 -13.01
C LEU A 73 -19.48 -49.70 -13.50
N SER A 74 -19.67 -49.87 -14.80
CA SER A 74 -20.69 -49.36 -15.74
C SER A 74 -21.24 -50.55 -16.58
N PRO A 75 -22.05 -50.43 -17.68
CA PRO A 75 -22.57 -49.24 -18.38
C PRO A 75 -24.05 -49.28 -18.88
N SER A 76 -24.49 -48.14 -19.42
CA SER A 76 -25.44 -47.93 -20.55
C SER A 76 -26.83 -48.58 -20.63
N SER A 77 -27.86 -47.71 -20.68
CA SER A 77 -29.18 -47.75 -21.40
C SER A 77 -30.34 -47.30 -20.50
N GLY A 78 -31.39 -46.60 -20.96
CA GLY A 78 -31.62 -45.96 -22.26
C GLY A 78 -32.96 -45.19 -22.27
N GLU A 79 -32.95 -43.96 -22.81
CA GLU A 79 -34.10 -43.12 -23.23
C GLU A 79 -35.13 -42.56 -22.20
N THR A 80 -35.88 -41.55 -22.66
CA THR A 80 -37.06 -40.89 -22.04
C THR A 80 -36.86 -40.13 -20.72
N SER A 81 -36.21 -38.97 -20.79
CA SER A 81 -36.24 -37.96 -19.72
C SER A 81 -37.56 -37.18 -19.68
N SER A 82 -38.51 -37.60 -18.83
CA SER A 82 -39.63 -36.75 -18.41
C SER A 82 -39.14 -35.58 -17.54
N GLU A 83 -39.79 -34.42 -17.64
CA GLU A 83 -39.43 -33.21 -16.90
C GLU A 83 -39.32 -33.44 -15.38
N LYS A 84 -38.15 -33.11 -14.82
CA LYS A 84 -37.95 -32.99 -13.37
C LYS A 84 -37.27 -31.66 -13.08
N ASN A 85 -37.93 -30.80 -12.31
CA ASN A 85 -37.32 -29.60 -11.76
C ASN A 85 -36.03 -29.98 -11.01
N VAL A 86 -34.91 -29.42 -11.47
CA VAL A 86 -33.63 -29.53 -10.76
C VAL A 86 -33.68 -28.56 -9.59
N ASP A 87 -34.16 -29.05 -8.46
CA ASP A 87 -34.26 -28.31 -7.20
C ASP A 87 -32.83 -27.95 -6.72
N ILE A 88 -32.41 -26.71 -6.98
CA ILE A 88 -31.02 -26.26 -6.78
C ILE A 88 -30.75 -26.07 -5.28
N ARG A 89 -30.46 -27.17 -4.59
CA ARG A 89 -29.97 -27.18 -3.22
C ARG A 89 -28.55 -26.62 -3.13
N ILE A 90 -28.44 -25.29 -3.17
CA ILE A 90 -27.23 -24.57 -2.80
C ILE A 90 -26.97 -24.85 -1.31
N GLN A 91 -26.03 -25.74 -1.00
CA GLN A 91 -25.53 -25.90 0.37
C GLN A 91 -24.83 -24.61 0.79
N SER A 92 -25.39 -23.91 1.77
CA SER A 92 -24.85 -22.66 2.30
C SER A 92 -23.65 -22.93 3.22
N SER A 93 -22.49 -23.25 2.64
CA SER A 93 -21.24 -23.40 3.38
C SER A 93 -20.75 -22.03 3.88
N SER A 94 -20.85 -21.83 5.20
CA SER A 94 -20.10 -20.90 6.07
C SER A 94 -19.65 -19.54 5.52
N THR A 95 -20.01 -18.46 6.24
CA THR A 95 -19.70 -17.06 5.90
C THR A 95 -18.23 -16.66 6.05
N HIS A 96 -17.34 -17.22 5.21
CA HIS A 96 -16.00 -16.71 4.97
C HIS A 96 -15.87 -16.25 3.51
N LYS A 97 -15.33 -15.04 3.32
CA LYS A 97 -15.24 -14.39 2.01
C LYS A 97 -13.94 -14.79 1.32
N CYS A 98 -13.92 -15.98 0.72
CA CYS A 98 -12.80 -16.49 -0.07
C CYS A 98 -12.36 -15.48 -1.15
N ASP A 99 -11.07 -15.50 -1.48
CA ASP A 99 -10.57 -14.90 -2.70
C ASP A 99 -10.22 -15.97 -3.73
N ILE A 100 -10.80 -15.86 -4.93
CA ILE A 100 -10.51 -16.81 -6.01
C ILE A 100 -9.18 -16.51 -6.74
N PHE A 101 -8.60 -15.31 -6.55
CA PHE A 101 -7.46 -14.81 -7.34
C PHE A 101 -6.08 -15.06 -6.70
N SER A 102 -6.02 -15.49 -5.43
CA SER A 102 -4.78 -15.91 -4.75
C SER A 102 -4.82 -17.40 -4.41
N GLY A 103 -3.73 -18.10 -4.71
CA GLY A 103 -3.64 -19.55 -4.67
C GLY A 103 -2.41 -20.06 -5.44
N GLU A 104 -2.48 -21.33 -5.85
CA GLU A 104 -1.43 -22.04 -6.60
C GLU A 104 -2.04 -22.83 -7.77
N TRP A 105 -1.21 -23.17 -8.75
CA TRP A 105 -1.56 -24.16 -9.76
C TRP A 105 -1.37 -25.58 -9.23
N VAL A 106 -2.37 -26.44 -9.45
CA VAL A 106 -2.33 -27.86 -9.07
C VAL A 106 -2.59 -28.75 -10.28
N PRO A 107 -2.00 -29.96 -10.35
CA PRO A 107 -2.25 -30.89 -11.43
C PRO A 107 -3.73 -31.24 -11.57
N ASN A 108 -4.19 -31.36 -12.82
CA ASN A 108 -5.55 -31.70 -13.18
C ASN A 108 -5.56 -32.71 -14.34
N PRO A 109 -5.61 -34.02 -14.05
CA PRO A 109 -5.54 -35.04 -15.11
C PRO A 109 -6.76 -35.02 -16.06
N GLU A 110 -7.88 -34.45 -15.60
CA GLU A 110 -9.16 -34.29 -16.31
C GLU A 110 -9.14 -33.23 -17.43
N ALA A 111 -8.15 -32.33 -17.45
CA ALA A 111 -7.95 -31.36 -18.53
C ALA A 111 -7.13 -31.98 -19.68
N PRO A 112 -7.08 -31.39 -20.89
CA PRO A 112 -7.92 -30.28 -21.35
C PRO A 112 -9.37 -30.73 -21.60
N TYR A 113 -10.29 -29.76 -21.65
CA TYR A 113 -11.73 -30.03 -21.80
C TYR A 113 -12.22 -30.01 -23.25
N TYR A 114 -11.33 -29.65 -24.18
CA TYR A 114 -11.49 -29.60 -25.63
C TYR A 114 -10.11 -29.83 -26.28
N THR A 115 -10.05 -30.06 -27.59
CA THR A 115 -8.79 -30.12 -28.35
C THR A 115 -8.83 -29.20 -29.57
N ASN A 116 -7.73 -29.13 -30.31
CA ASN A 116 -7.63 -28.55 -31.65
C ASN A 116 -8.64 -29.13 -32.67
N ASP A 117 -9.17 -30.33 -32.42
CA ASP A 117 -10.15 -31.00 -33.29
C ASP A 117 -11.59 -30.73 -32.86
N THR A 118 -11.83 -30.45 -31.57
CA THR A 118 -13.17 -30.20 -31.02
C THR A 118 -13.50 -28.72 -30.86
N CYS A 119 -12.57 -27.80 -31.14
CA CYS A 119 -12.85 -26.37 -31.16
C CYS A 119 -12.31 -25.70 -32.43
N TRP A 120 -13.23 -25.23 -33.28
CA TRP A 120 -12.89 -24.49 -34.50
C TRP A 120 -12.42 -23.05 -34.23
N ALA A 121 -12.73 -22.49 -33.05
CA ALA A 121 -12.52 -21.07 -32.74
C ALA A 121 -11.07 -20.73 -32.29
N ILE A 122 -10.17 -21.70 -32.22
CA ILE A 122 -8.76 -21.50 -31.84
C ILE A 122 -8.02 -20.78 -32.97
N HIS A 123 -7.36 -19.64 -32.69
CA HIS A 123 -6.52 -18.99 -33.68
C HIS A 123 -5.27 -19.84 -33.97
N GLU A 124 -4.81 -19.85 -35.23
CA GLU A 124 -3.59 -20.57 -35.62
C GLU A 124 -2.38 -20.36 -34.69
N HIS A 125 -1.99 -19.12 -34.39
CA HIS A 125 -0.86 -18.84 -33.47
C HIS A 125 -1.08 -19.24 -32.00
N GLN A 126 -2.28 -19.72 -31.65
CA GLN A 126 -2.64 -20.26 -30.34
C GLN A 126 -2.82 -21.80 -30.38
N ASN A 127 -2.81 -22.41 -31.58
CA ASN A 127 -3.07 -23.83 -31.81
C ASN A 127 -1.79 -24.67 -31.67
N CYS A 128 -1.22 -24.65 -30.46
CA CYS A 128 0.10 -25.21 -30.19
C CYS A 128 0.24 -26.69 -30.56
N MET A 129 -0.85 -27.47 -30.41
CA MET A 129 -0.84 -28.89 -30.76
C MET A 129 -0.86 -29.13 -32.28
N LYS A 130 -1.59 -28.31 -33.06
CA LYS A 130 -1.60 -28.38 -34.54
C LYS A 130 -0.21 -28.14 -35.11
N TYR A 131 0.54 -27.20 -34.55
CA TYR A 131 1.90 -26.85 -34.96
C TYR A 131 3.00 -27.71 -34.28
N GLY A 132 2.62 -28.84 -33.68
CA GLY A 132 3.56 -29.87 -33.24
C GLY A 132 4.30 -29.58 -31.95
N ARG A 133 3.70 -28.81 -31.01
CA ARG A 133 4.22 -28.71 -29.64
C ARG A 133 4.30 -30.11 -29.01
N PRO A 134 5.48 -30.55 -28.54
CA PRO A 134 5.68 -31.95 -28.12
C PRO A 134 5.23 -32.23 -26.69
N ASP A 135 5.14 -31.21 -25.83
CA ASP A 135 4.73 -31.34 -24.44
C ASP A 135 3.24 -31.00 -24.26
N SER A 136 2.51 -31.89 -23.60
CA SER A 136 1.07 -31.74 -23.30
C SER A 136 0.77 -31.26 -21.88
N GLU A 137 1.74 -31.34 -20.98
CA GLU A 137 1.50 -31.21 -19.53
C GLU A 137 1.14 -29.79 -19.10
N PHE A 138 1.44 -28.75 -19.90
CA PHE A 138 0.94 -27.40 -19.67
C PHE A 138 -0.61 -27.34 -19.66
N MET A 139 -1.30 -28.25 -20.34
CA MET A 139 -2.77 -28.36 -20.31
C MET A 139 -3.29 -29.04 -19.03
N LYS A 140 -2.44 -29.79 -18.30
CA LYS A 140 -2.82 -30.64 -17.16
C LYS A 140 -2.83 -29.90 -15.82
N TRP A 141 -3.28 -28.66 -15.79
CA TRP A 141 -3.26 -27.81 -14.59
C TRP A 141 -4.60 -27.09 -14.39
N LYS A 142 -5.01 -26.93 -13.12
CA LYS A 142 -6.10 -26.01 -12.72
C LYS A 142 -5.62 -25.10 -11.61
N TRP A 143 -6.17 -23.89 -11.56
CA TRP A 143 -5.94 -23.00 -10.44
C TRP A 143 -6.73 -23.45 -9.22
N LYS A 144 -6.08 -23.46 -8.07
CA LYS A 144 -6.72 -23.74 -6.78
C LYS A 144 -6.47 -22.56 -5.84
N PRO A 145 -7.51 -21.79 -5.47
CA PRO A 145 -7.39 -20.75 -4.47
C PRO A 145 -6.93 -21.30 -3.11
N ASP A 146 -6.35 -20.44 -2.28
CA ASP A 146 -5.93 -20.82 -0.92
C ASP A 146 -7.13 -21.08 0.01
N GLY A 147 -8.27 -20.41 -0.24
CA GLY A 147 -9.37 -20.28 0.73
C GLY A 147 -10.61 -21.13 0.46
N CYS A 148 -10.76 -21.61 -0.77
CA CYS A 148 -11.88 -22.38 -1.24
C CYS A 148 -11.45 -23.16 -2.49
N ASP A 149 -12.22 -24.18 -2.85
CA ASP A 149 -12.05 -24.83 -4.14
C ASP A 149 -12.79 -24.00 -5.21
N LEU A 150 -12.10 -23.65 -6.30
CA LEU A 150 -12.71 -23.08 -7.49
C LEU A 150 -13.20 -24.23 -8.39
N PRO A 151 -14.51 -24.36 -8.66
CA PRO A 151 -15.00 -25.39 -9.56
C PRO A 151 -14.52 -25.13 -10.99
N VAL A 152 -14.10 -26.20 -11.67
CA VAL A 152 -13.82 -26.18 -13.12
C VAL A 152 -15.03 -25.68 -13.88
N PHE A 153 -14.78 -24.88 -14.93
CA PHE A 153 -15.79 -24.27 -15.78
C PHE A 153 -16.84 -25.28 -16.27
N ASN A 154 -18.08 -25.09 -15.80
CA ASN A 154 -19.23 -25.83 -16.26
C ASN A 154 -19.96 -25.01 -17.34
N PRO A 155 -19.87 -25.40 -18.63
CA PRO A 155 -20.41 -24.61 -19.73
C PRO A 155 -21.94 -24.51 -19.71
N ALA A 156 -22.65 -25.58 -19.34
CA ALA A 156 -24.10 -25.56 -19.23
C ALA A 156 -24.56 -24.62 -18.09
N GLN A 157 -23.85 -24.64 -16.95
CA GLN A 157 -24.11 -23.71 -15.86
C GLN A 157 -23.79 -22.27 -16.24
N PHE A 158 -22.72 -22.02 -17.00
CA PHE A 158 -22.42 -20.67 -17.51
C PHE A 158 -23.56 -20.18 -18.41
N LEU A 159 -23.97 -20.99 -19.39
CA LEU A 159 -25.03 -20.64 -20.34
C LEU A 159 -26.39 -20.40 -19.66
N GLU A 160 -26.77 -21.15 -18.62
CA GLU A 160 -27.97 -20.86 -17.79
C GLU A 160 -27.81 -19.61 -16.91
N LEU A 161 -26.58 -19.24 -16.54
CA LEU A 161 -26.31 -17.99 -15.83
C LEU A 161 -26.41 -16.76 -16.73
N VAL A 162 -26.02 -16.90 -18.01
CA VAL A 162 -26.05 -15.84 -19.04
C VAL A 162 -27.21 -15.98 -20.05
N ARG A 163 -28.22 -16.81 -19.74
CA ARG A 163 -29.45 -16.94 -20.52
C ARG A 163 -30.16 -15.59 -20.65
N ASP A 164 -30.56 -15.23 -21.87
CA ASP A 164 -31.10 -13.91 -22.22
C ASP A 164 -30.17 -12.73 -21.86
N LYS A 165 -28.85 -12.93 -21.84
CA LYS A 165 -27.83 -11.91 -21.59
C LYS A 165 -26.87 -11.70 -22.77
N SER A 166 -26.01 -10.70 -22.63
CA SER A 166 -24.99 -10.33 -23.60
C SER A 166 -23.64 -10.03 -22.93
N LEU A 167 -22.53 -10.42 -23.56
CA LEU A 167 -21.17 -10.22 -23.05
C LEU A 167 -20.22 -9.71 -24.14
N ALA A 168 -19.51 -8.61 -23.86
CA ALA A 168 -18.53 -7.99 -24.76
C ALA A 168 -17.10 -8.12 -24.21
N PHE A 169 -16.19 -8.67 -25.00
CA PHE A 169 -14.74 -8.52 -24.79
C PHE A 169 -14.24 -7.28 -25.53
N VAL A 170 -13.61 -6.35 -24.81
CA VAL A 170 -13.11 -5.07 -25.34
C VAL A 170 -11.61 -4.97 -25.04
N GLY A 171 -10.76 -4.96 -26.06
CA GLY A 171 -9.32 -4.92 -25.82
C GLY A 171 -8.38 -5.34 -26.94
N ASP A 172 -7.18 -5.75 -26.51
CA ASP A 172 -6.11 -6.26 -27.37
C ASP A 172 -6.26 -7.76 -27.71
N SER A 173 -5.26 -8.31 -28.40
CA SER A 173 -5.22 -9.71 -28.84
C SER A 173 -5.27 -10.73 -27.69
N VAL A 174 -4.91 -10.34 -26.47
CA VAL A 174 -5.03 -11.20 -25.28
C VAL A 174 -6.48 -11.21 -24.76
N ALA A 175 -7.26 -10.14 -24.98
CA ALA A 175 -8.71 -10.17 -24.76
C ALA A 175 -9.41 -11.13 -25.74
N ARG A 176 -9.01 -11.11 -27.02
CA ARG A 176 -9.52 -12.04 -28.05
C ARG A 176 -9.19 -13.50 -27.71
N ASN A 177 -7.97 -13.77 -27.24
CA ASN A 177 -7.53 -15.11 -26.83
C ASN A 177 -8.38 -15.67 -25.66
N GLN A 178 -8.83 -14.85 -24.69
CA GLN A 178 -9.78 -15.29 -23.66
C GLN A 178 -11.16 -15.62 -24.24
N MET A 179 -11.65 -14.78 -25.15
CA MET A 179 -12.93 -14.98 -25.84
C MET A 179 -12.93 -16.31 -26.62
N GLN A 180 -11.83 -16.63 -27.30
CA GLN A 180 -11.67 -17.88 -28.06
C GLN A 180 -11.67 -19.10 -27.13
N SER A 181 -10.96 -19.06 -26.00
CA SER A 181 -11.09 -20.06 -24.92
C SER A 181 -12.54 -20.24 -24.46
N LEU A 182 -13.28 -19.15 -24.24
CA LEU A 182 -14.68 -19.23 -23.79
C LEU A 182 -15.56 -19.95 -24.84
N ILE A 183 -15.41 -19.64 -26.14
CA ILE A 183 -16.12 -20.35 -27.20
C ILE A 183 -15.79 -21.85 -27.19
N CYS A 184 -14.52 -22.22 -27.03
CA CYS A 184 -14.11 -23.62 -26.97
C CYS A 184 -14.70 -24.38 -25.76
N LEU A 185 -14.74 -23.75 -24.59
CA LEU A 185 -15.36 -24.33 -23.40
C LEU A 185 -16.89 -24.50 -23.57
N LEU A 186 -17.56 -23.52 -24.19
CA LEU A 186 -19.01 -23.53 -24.44
C LEU A 186 -19.44 -24.48 -25.56
N SER A 187 -18.59 -24.71 -26.56
CA SER A 187 -18.80 -25.67 -27.66
C SER A 187 -19.04 -27.11 -27.21
N ARG A 188 -18.75 -27.43 -25.94
CA ARG A 188 -19.10 -28.69 -25.27
C ARG A 188 -20.61 -28.87 -25.01
N VAL A 189 -21.43 -27.84 -25.26
CA VAL A 189 -22.89 -27.80 -25.03
C VAL A 189 -23.64 -27.31 -26.27
N GLU A 190 -23.26 -26.15 -26.81
CA GLU A 190 -23.84 -25.58 -28.04
C GLU A 190 -22.71 -24.86 -28.80
N TYR A 191 -22.63 -25.07 -30.13
CA TYR A 191 -21.80 -24.24 -31.00
C TYR A 191 -22.57 -22.97 -31.37
N PRO A 192 -21.99 -21.77 -31.25
CA PRO A 192 -22.69 -20.55 -31.60
C PRO A 192 -22.74 -20.33 -33.13
N ILE A 193 -23.75 -19.59 -33.58
CA ILE A 193 -23.79 -19.02 -34.94
C ILE A 193 -23.14 -17.63 -34.96
N ASP A 194 -22.56 -17.24 -36.11
CA ASP A 194 -22.08 -15.87 -36.34
C ASP A 194 -23.30 -14.97 -36.66
N GLU A 195 -23.53 -13.95 -35.82
CA GLU A 195 -24.57 -12.91 -35.98
C GLU A 195 -23.92 -11.53 -36.20
N SER A 196 -22.72 -11.49 -36.78
CA SER A 196 -21.99 -10.24 -37.02
C SER A 196 -22.60 -9.42 -38.15
N PHE A 197 -22.82 -8.12 -37.91
CA PHE A 197 -23.25 -7.17 -38.94
C PHE A 197 -22.15 -6.83 -39.97
N THR A 198 -20.92 -7.27 -39.72
CA THR A 198 -19.73 -7.02 -40.55
C THR A 198 -18.99 -8.32 -40.85
N LYS A 199 -18.21 -8.32 -41.94
CA LYS A 199 -17.24 -9.37 -42.27
C LYS A 199 -15.87 -9.16 -41.63
N ASP A 200 -15.72 -8.11 -40.82
CA ASP A 200 -14.47 -7.83 -40.13
C ASP A 200 -14.28 -8.76 -38.92
N GLU A 201 -13.21 -9.56 -38.97
CA GLU A 201 -12.78 -10.47 -37.89
C GLU A 201 -12.32 -9.73 -36.62
N GLN A 202 -12.18 -8.40 -36.68
CA GLN A 202 -11.94 -7.53 -35.52
C GLN A 202 -13.20 -7.23 -34.68
N PHE A 203 -14.40 -7.40 -35.26
CA PHE A 203 -15.67 -6.93 -34.69
C PHE A 203 -16.80 -7.97 -34.82
N LYS A 204 -16.61 -9.12 -34.17
CA LYS A 204 -17.51 -10.28 -34.27
C LYS A 204 -18.56 -10.36 -33.15
N ARG A 205 -19.70 -10.97 -33.48
CA ARG A 205 -20.81 -11.33 -32.60
C ARG A 205 -21.22 -12.78 -32.84
N TRP A 206 -21.34 -13.56 -31.76
CA TRP A 206 -21.68 -14.98 -31.76
C TRP A 206 -22.89 -15.24 -30.87
N LYS A 207 -23.81 -16.09 -31.31
CA LYS A 207 -25.07 -16.34 -30.62
C LYS A 207 -25.28 -17.82 -30.31
N TYR A 208 -25.49 -18.10 -29.02
CA TYR A 208 -25.89 -19.40 -28.50
C TYR A 208 -27.42 -19.43 -28.49
N THR A 209 -28.00 -20.02 -29.54
CA THR A 209 -29.42 -19.87 -29.89
C THR A 209 -30.36 -20.46 -28.85
N THR A 210 -29.96 -21.58 -28.24
CA THR A 210 -30.73 -22.30 -27.20
C THR A 210 -30.80 -21.52 -25.88
N TYR A 211 -29.86 -20.60 -25.67
CA TYR A 211 -29.73 -19.76 -24.47
C TYR A 211 -30.07 -18.28 -24.70
N ASN A 212 -30.28 -17.87 -25.95
CA ASN A 212 -30.40 -16.48 -26.36
C ASN A 212 -29.24 -15.61 -25.79
N PHE A 213 -28.03 -16.20 -25.73
CA PHE A 213 -26.83 -15.54 -25.20
C PHE A 213 -25.97 -15.03 -26.35
N THR A 214 -25.62 -13.74 -26.31
CA THR A 214 -24.79 -13.09 -27.34
C THR A 214 -23.41 -12.73 -26.78
N LEU A 215 -22.37 -13.28 -27.40
CA LEU A 215 -20.97 -13.02 -27.10
C LEU A 215 -20.36 -12.14 -28.20
N ALA A 216 -19.64 -11.08 -27.85
CA ALA A 216 -19.02 -10.17 -28.82
C ALA A 216 -17.55 -9.90 -28.51
N THR A 217 -16.79 -9.50 -29.53
CA THR A 217 -15.42 -8.98 -29.40
C THR A 217 -15.26 -7.66 -30.13
N PHE A 218 -14.52 -6.74 -29.52
CA PHE A 218 -14.17 -5.43 -30.06
C PHE A 218 -12.66 -5.26 -29.98
N TRP A 219 -12.00 -5.25 -31.14
CA TRP A 219 -10.59 -4.95 -31.25
C TRP A 219 -10.32 -3.47 -30.97
N THR A 220 -9.65 -3.19 -29.86
CA THR A 220 -9.22 -1.84 -29.50
C THR A 220 -7.95 -1.93 -28.63
N PRO A 221 -6.77 -2.14 -29.25
CA PRO A 221 -5.55 -2.52 -28.52
C PRO A 221 -5.07 -1.46 -27.52
N HIS A 222 -5.49 -0.21 -27.69
CA HIS A 222 -5.19 0.91 -26.81
C HIS A 222 -6.42 1.47 -26.07
N LEU A 223 -7.62 0.88 -26.22
CA LEU A 223 -8.92 1.28 -25.64
C LEU A 223 -9.45 2.68 -26.01
N VAL A 224 -8.57 3.62 -26.35
CA VAL A 224 -8.87 4.96 -26.92
C VAL A 224 -8.59 4.98 -28.41
N LYS A 225 -9.08 6.02 -29.09
CA LYS A 225 -8.87 6.20 -30.53
C LYS A 225 -7.37 6.17 -30.87
N GLY A 226 -6.98 5.23 -31.73
CA GLY A 226 -5.59 5.01 -32.13
C GLY A 226 -5.47 4.58 -33.59
N GLN A 227 -4.38 4.97 -34.23
CA GLN A 227 -4.06 4.58 -35.61
C GLN A 227 -2.57 4.28 -35.76
N GLU A 228 -2.20 3.30 -36.58
CA GLU A 228 -0.82 3.10 -37.02
C GLU A 228 -0.48 4.20 -38.04
N SER A 229 0.40 5.12 -37.68
CA SER A 229 0.76 6.29 -38.50
C SER A 229 2.04 6.11 -39.32
N ASP A 230 2.91 5.16 -38.93
CA ASP A 230 3.97 4.63 -39.78
C ASP A 230 4.22 3.13 -39.46
N PRO A 231 3.83 2.18 -40.33
CA PRO A 231 4.11 0.76 -40.15
C PRO A 231 5.62 0.44 -40.01
N ASN A 232 6.49 1.26 -40.61
CA ASN A 232 7.95 1.13 -40.57
C ASN A 232 8.60 2.06 -39.52
N GLY A 233 7.83 2.50 -38.51
CA GLY A 233 8.29 3.37 -37.42
C GLY A 233 9.55 2.87 -36.69
N PRO A 234 10.10 3.64 -35.73
CA PRO A 234 11.53 3.61 -35.34
C PRO A 234 12.15 2.26 -34.90
N THR A 235 11.33 1.26 -34.56
CA THR A 235 11.74 -0.11 -34.21
C THR A 235 11.46 -1.15 -35.31
N LYS A 236 10.88 -0.76 -36.45
CA LYS A 236 10.23 -1.57 -37.50
C LYS A 236 9.01 -2.37 -37.01
N THR A 237 8.24 -1.80 -36.08
CA THR A 237 7.10 -2.47 -35.43
C THR A 237 5.86 -1.58 -35.33
N GLY A 238 5.68 -0.65 -36.27
CA GLY A 238 4.65 0.38 -36.19
C GLY A 238 4.98 1.54 -35.23
N LEU A 239 4.60 2.75 -35.63
CA LEU A 239 4.43 3.93 -34.78
C LEU A 239 2.93 4.22 -34.67
N PHE A 240 2.41 4.37 -33.46
CA PHE A 240 0.97 4.51 -33.21
C PHE A 240 0.60 5.92 -32.72
N SER A 241 -0.26 6.63 -33.44
CA SER A 241 -0.84 7.89 -32.98
C SER A 241 -2.07 7.62 -32.12
N LEU A 242 -1.99 7.94 -30.82
CA LEU A 242 -3.07 7.74 -29.84
C LEU A 242 -3.65 9.07 -29.39
N TYR A 243 -4.97 9.19 -29.44
CA TYR A 243 -5.72 10.39 -29.04
C TYR A 243 -6.26 10.15 -27.63
N LEU A 244 -5.53 10.62 -26.61
CA LEU A 244 -5.69 10.20 -25.22
C LEU A 244 -6.94 10.78 -24.52
N ASP A 245 -7.61 11.72 -25.17
CA ASP A 245 -8.89 12.34 -24.79
C ASP A 245 -10.07 11.94 -25.69
N GLU A 246 -9.83 11.21 -26.78
CA GLU A 246 -10.85 10.81 -27.74
C GLU A 246 -11.25 9.33 -27.59
N LEU A 247 -12.55 9.08 -27.67
CA LEU A 247 -13.11 7.73 -27.56
C LEU A 247 -12.93 6.95 -28.87
N ASP A 248 -12.65 5.66 -28.74
CA ASP A 248 -12.76 4.74 -29.86
C ASP A 248 -14.23 4.38 -30.08
N GLU A 249 -14.82 4.98 -31.12
CA GLU A 249 -16.24 4.83 -31.44
C GLU A 249 -16.62 3.38 -31.81
N THR A 250 -15.66 2.54 -32.23
CA THR A 250 -15.93 1.16 -32.67
C THR A 250 -16.58 0.31 -31.58
N TRP A 251 -16.17 0.50 -30.32
CA TRP A 251 -16.75 -0.17 -29.16
C TRP A 251 -17.65 0.74 -28.33
N THR A 252 -17.27 2.01 -28.11
CA THR A 252 -17.99 2.89 -27.17
C THR A 252 -19.43 3.20 -27.61
N THR A 253 -19.73 3.12 -28.91
CA THR A 253 -21.10 3.29 -29.45
C THR A 253 -21.98 2.05 -29.28
N GLN A 254 -21.41 0.87 -29.02
CA GLN A 254 -22.10 -0.42 -29.04
C GLN A 254 -22.22 -1.10 -27.67
N VAL A 255 -21.36 -0.77 -26.70
CA VAL A 255 -21.33 -1.48 -25.40
C VAL A 255 -22.45 -1.08 -24.42
N GLU A 256 -23.25 -0.04 -24.69
CA GLU A 256 -24.36 0.35 -23.81
C GLU A 256 -25.46 -0.74 -23.74
N ASP A 257 -25.62 -1.52 -24.82
CA ASP A 257 -26.60 -2.61 -24.92
C ASP A 257 -26.19 -3.90 -24.18
N PHE A 258 -24.96 -3.98 -23.65
CA PHE A 258 -24.40 -5.22 -23.10
C PHE A 258 -24.65 -5.37 -21.59
N ASP A 259 -24.98 -6.59 -21.14
CA ASP A 259 -25.11 -6.92 -19.71
C ASP A 259 -23.75 -7.06 -19.00
N TYR A 260 -22.73 -7.48 -19.75
CA TYR A 260 -21.37 -7.72 -19.25
C TYR A 260 -20.33 -7.13 -20.20
N ILE A 261 -19.40 -6.34 -19.67
CA ILE A 261 -18.22 -5.85 -20.40
C ILE A 261 -16.98 -6.43 -19.73
N ILE A 262 -16.07 -7.03 -20.50
CA ILE A 262 -14.73 -7.43 -20.05
C ILE A 262 -13.72 -6.54 -20.78
N LEU A 263 -13.28 -5.49 -20.10
CA LEU A 263 -12.27 -4.55 -20.56
C LEU A 263 -10.87 -5.11 -20.25
N SER A 264 -9.93 -5.07 -21.20
CA SER A 264 -8.51 -5.31 -20.92
C SER A 264 -7.57 -4.82 -22.02
N GLY A 265 -6.32 -4.55 -21.66
CA GLY A 265 -5.26 -4.28 -22.62
C GLY A 265 -3.97 -3.87 -21.93
N GLY A 266 -2.83 -3.97 -22.63
CA GLY A 266 -1.57 -3.41 -22.14
C GLY A 266 -0.35 -3.62 -23.03
N HIS A 267 -0.22 -4.78 -23.70
CA HIS A 267 1.02 -5.11 -24.43
C HIS A 267 1.31 -4.14 -25.58
N TRP A 268 0.27 -3.60 -26.21
CA TRP A 268 0.39 -2.65 -27.31
C TRP A 268 0.92 -1.27 -26.89
N PHE A 269 0.98 -0.97 -25.60
CA PHE A 269 1.64 0.23 -25.07
C PHE A 269 3.16 0.09 -24.94
N MET A 270 3.73 -1.11 -25.17
CA MET A 270 5.18 -1.32 -25.26
C MET A 270 5.75 -1.00 -26.65
N ARG A 271 4.92 -0.54 -27.60
CA ARG A 271 5.34 -0.10 -28.95
C ARG A 271 5.60 1.42 -28.99
N PRO A 272 6.33 1.92 -30.00
CA PRO A 272 6.44 3.36 -30.23
C PRO A 272 5.06 4.01 -30.43
N MET A 273 4.82 5.11 -29.74
CA MET A 273 3.55 5.85 -29.78
C MET A 273 3.80 7.35 -29.89
N VAL A 274 2.87 8.10 -30.48
CA VAL A 274 2.78 9.56 -30.42
C VAL A 274 1.47 9.90 -29.72
N PHE A 275 1.53 10.74 -28.69
CA PHE A 275 0.39 11.08 -27.85
C PHE A 275 -0.22 12.40 -28.31
N TYR A 276 -1.51 12.34 -28.65
CA TYR A 276 -2.33 13.47 -29.03
C TYR A 276 -3.34 13.81 -27.94
N GLU A 277 -3.62 15.10 -27.80
CA GLU A 277 -4.70 15.64 -27.00
C GLU A 277 -5.26 16.88 -27.74
N ASN A 278 -6.59 17.00 -27.89
CA ASN A 278 -7.24 18.01 -28.73
C ASN A 278 -6.62 18.09 -30.15
N HIS A 279 -6.37 16.93 -30.77
CA HIS A 279 -5.68 16.76 -32.06
C HIS A 279 -4.24 17.33 -32.12
N LYS A 280 -3.60 17.70 -31.01
CA LYS A 280 -2.21 18.21 -30.96
C LYS A 280 -1.28 17.21 -30.29
N ILE A 281 -0.06 17.07 -30.81
CA ILE A 281 0.99 16.26 -30.16
C ILE A 281 1.35 16.92 -28.82
N ILE A 282 1.23 16.17 -27.72
CA ILE A 282 1.64 16.56 -26.37
C ILE A 282 2.93 15.87 -25.92
N GLY A 283 3.34 14.81 -26.62
CA GLY A 283 4.53 14.01 -26.33
C GLY A 283 4.47 12.68 -27.06
N CYS A 284 5.32 11.74 -26.69
CA CYS A 284 5.38 10.43 -27.33
C CYS A 284 5.96 9.35 -26.41
N HIS A 285 6.09 8.12 -26.92
CA HIS A 285 6.97 7.10 -26.36
C HIS A 285 7.80 6.48 -27.48
N PHE A 286 9.13 6.52 -27.34
CA PHE A 286 10.14 6.00 -28.27
C PHE A 286 9.93 6.38 -29.75
N CYS A 287 9.28 7.52 -30.02
CA CYS A 287 8.89 7.91 -31.37
C CYS A 287 10.04 8.42 -32.26
N GLN A 288 11.16 8.83 -31.66
CA GLN A 288 12.34 9.41 -32.32
C GLN A 288 12.04 10.64 -33.21
N LEU A 289 10.87 11.29 -33.05
CA LEU A 289 10.50 12.49 -33.77
C LEU A 289 11.24 13.72 -33.21
N PRO A 290 11.82 14.60 -34.05
CA PRO A 290 12.47 15.81 -33.59
C PRO A 290 11.46 16.76 -32.94
N ASN A 291 11.88 17.41 -31.84
CA ASN A 291 11.08 18.36 -31.06
C ASN A 291 9.81 17.76 -30.40
N VAL A 292 9.76 16.45 -30.16
CA VAL A 292 8.68 15.78 -29.40
C VAL A 292 9.27 15.12 -28.15
N THR A 293 8.72 15.45 -26.97
CA THR A 293 9.16 14.90 -25.68
C THR A 293 8.71 13.45 -25.50
N ASP A 294 9.62 12.56 -25.09
CA ASP A 294 9.25 11.21 -24.61
C ASP A 294 8.67 11.29 -23.19
N LEU A 295 7.43 10.87 -23.02
CA LEU A 295 6.70 10.82 -21.74
C LEU A 295 6.61 9.38 -21.18
N GLY A 296 7.16 8.40 -21.90
CA GLY A 296 7.14 6.98 -21.52
C GLY A 296 5.78 6.27 -21.75
N MET A 297 5.84 4.95 -21.90
CA MET A 297 4.65 4.11 -22.12
C MET A 297 3.57 4.23 -21.03
N TYR A 298 3.97 4.36 -19.77
CA TYR A 298 3.04 4.43 -18.63
C TYR A 298 2.17 5.68 -18.67
N TYR A 299 2.65 6.80 -19.22
CA TYR A 299 1.86 8.02 -19.40
C TYR A 299 0.66 7.75 -20.31
N GLY A 300 0.91 7.26 -21.53
CA GLY A 300 -0.13 6.93 -22.50
C GLY A 300 -1.10 5.89 -21.97
N TYR A 301 -0.58 4.85 -21.31
CA TYR A 301 -1.37 3.76 -20.72
C TYR A 301 -2.32 4.23 -19.61
N ARG A 302 -1.80 5.00 -18.63
CA ARG A 302 -2.60 5.57 -17.53
C ARG A 302 -3.70 6.49 -18.06
N ARG A 303 -3.37 7.33 -19.03
CA ARG A 303 -4.32 8.22 -19.70
C ARG A 303 -5.42 7.44 -20.44
N ALA A 304 -5.04 6.44 -21.23
CA ALA A 304 -5.98 5.63 -22.00
C ALA A 304 -6.94 4.82 -21.11
N MET A 305 -6.43 4.14 -20.07
CA MET A 305 -7.25 3.42 -19.08
C MET A 305 -8.27 4.36 -18.41
N ARG A 306 -7.82 5.55 -18.00
CA ARG A 306 -8.68 6.57 -17.38
C ARG A 306 -9.79 7.05 -18.34
N THR A 307 -9.47 7.27 -19.62
CA THR A 307 -10.44 7.71 -20.65
C THR A 307 -11.46 6.61 -20.98
N ALA A 308 -11.01 5.37 -21.20
CA ALA A 308 -11.89 4.23 -21.47
C ALA A 308 -12.86 3.93 -20.31
N MET A 309 -12.38 3.95 -19.06
CA MET A 309 -13.25 3.75 -17.89
C MET A 309 -14.20 4.94 -17.65
N LYS A 310 -13.78 6.17 -17.98
CA LYS A 310 -14.67 7.35 -18.01
C LYS A 310 -15.78 7.21 -19.06
N ALA A 311 -15.51 6.61 -20.22
CA ALA A 311 -16.53 6.36 -21.24
C ALA A 311 -17.66 5.48 -20.70
N ILE A 312 -17.31 4.32 -20.13
CA ILE A 312 -18.26 3.37 -19.51
C ILE A 312 -19.01 4.03 -18.35
N ASN A 313 -18.32 4.82 -17.51
CA ASN A 313 -18.96 5.61 -16.45
C ASN A 313 -19.79 6.80 -16.96
N GLY A 314 -19.72 7.13 -18.25
CA GLY A 314 -20.50 8.16 -18.93
C GLY A 314 -21.86 7.67 -19.39
N LEU A 315 -21.90 6.46 -19.99
CA LEU A 315 -23.07 5.77 -20.55
C LEU A 315 -24.33 5.94 -19.70
N LYS A 316 -25.45 6.33 -20.31
CA LYS A 316 -26.67 6.78 -19.62
C LYS A 316 -27.63 5.64 -19.33
N ASN A 317 -27.73 4.67 -20.23
CA ASN A 317 -28.67 3.56 -20.15
C ASN A 317 -28.01 2.26 -19.68
N TYR A 318 -26.68 2.15 -19.79
CA TYR A 318 -25.90 1.00 -19.35
C TYR A 318 -26.15 0.67 -17.87
N LYS A 319 -26.49 -0.58 -17.59
CA LYS A 319 -26.79 -1.13 -16.25
C LYS A 319 -26.03 -2.44 -15.96
N GLY A 320 -25.13 -2.82 -16.85
CA GLY A 320 -24.38 -4.08 -16.79
C GLY A 320 -23.30 -4.11 -15.70
N VAL A 321 -22.56 -5.22 -15.67
CA VAL A 321 -21.37 -5.39 -14.83
C VAL A 321 -20.11 -5.28 -15.69
N THR A 322 -19.29 -4.28 -15.38
CA THR A 322 -18.00 -4.05 -16.05
C THR A 322 -16.88 -4.74 -15.27
N TYR A 323 -16.22 -5.69 -15.91
CA TYR A 323 -15.02 -6.35 -15.42
C TYR A 323 -13.77 -5.73 -16.06
N LEU A 324 -12.73 -5.44 -15.26
CA LEU A 324 -11.37 -5.27 -15.77
C LEU A 324 -10.63 -6.60 -15.57
N ARG A 325 -10.15 -7.21 -16.66
CA ARG A 325 -9.21 -8.34 -16.62
C ARG A 325 -7.79 -7.79 -16.50
N THR A 326 -7.08 -8.12 -15.41
CA THR A 326 -5.79 -7.49 -15.10
C THR A 326 -4.64 -7.96 -16.01
N PHE A 327 -3.61 -7.12 -16.15
CA PHE A 327 -2.48 -7.34 -17.05
C PHE A 327 -1.86 -8.73 -16.90
N ALA A 328 -1.79 -9.50 -17.99
CA ALA A 328 -1.20 -10.83 -17.99
C ALA A 328 0.29 -10.68 -18.36
N PRO A 329 1.25 -11.09 -17.51
CA PRO A 329 2.67 -10.95 -17.84
C PRO A 329 3.08 -11.79 -19.05
N SER A 330 4.03 -11.28 -19.84
CA SER A 330 4.71 -11.99 -20.93
C SER A 330 6.03 -12.58 -20.44
N HIS A 331 6.29 -13.87 -20.73
CA HIS A 331 7.43 -14.60 -20.17
C HIS A 331 8.58 -14.80 -21.19
N PHE A 332 9.15 -13.69 -21.68
CA PHE A 332 10.36 -13.75 -22.52
C PHE A 332 11.61 -14.00 -21.68
N GLU A 333 12.29 -15.12 -21.95
CA GLU A 333 13.57 -15.53 -21.37
C GLU A 333 14.67 -15.48 -22.45
N GLY A 334 15.93 -15.30 -22.06
CA GLY A 334 17.08 -15.31 -22.99
C GLY A 334 17.21 -14.08 -23.92
N GLY A 335 16.26 -13.15 -23.90
CA GLY A 335 16.32 -11.90 -24.67
C GLY A 335 14.99 -11.15 -24.65
N LEU A 336 14.95 -9.95 -25.25
CA LEU A 336 13.67 -9.28 -25.55
C LEU A 336 12.95 -9.97 -26.73
N TRP A 337 11.67 -9.70 -26.87
CA TRP A 337 10.80 -10.24 -27.92
C TRP A 337 11.32 -10.02 -29.36
N ASN A 338 12.05 -8.93 -29.58
CA ASN A 338 12.69 -8.56 -30.85
C ASN A 338 14.21 -8.82 -30.87
N GLN A 339 14.74 -9.53 -29.86
CA GLN A 339 16.17 -9.83 -29.67
C GLN A 339 16.41 -11.33 -29.43
N GLY A 340 15.52 -12.21 -29.92
CA GLY A 340 15.66 -13.66 -29.81
C GLY A 340 15.11 -14.29 -28.53
N GLY A 341 14.45 -13.51 -27.66
CA GLY A 341 13.80 -14.03 -26.45
C GLY A 341 12.75 -15.11 -26.73
N ASN A 342 12.56 -16.02 -25.78
CA ASN A 342 11.69 -17.19 -25.93
C ASN A 342 11.10 -17.68 -24.59
N CYS A 343 10.10 -18.55 -24.63
CA CYS A 343 9.33 -19.09 -23.51
C CYS A 343 9.29 -20.61 -23.62
N VAL A 344 10.42 -21.27 -23.34
CA VAL A 344 10.60 -22.72 -23.58
C VAL A 344 10.31 -23.60 -22.35
N ARG A 345 9.71 -23.03 -21.30
CA ARG A 345 9.28 -23.79 -20.12
C ARG A 345 8.10 -24.70 -20.45
N THR A 346 8.04 -25.85 -19.80
CA THR A 346 7.00 -26.90 -20.00
C THR A 346 6.19 -27.19 -18.73
N ALA A 347 6.48 -26.45 -17.65
CA ALA A 347 5.80 -26.52 -16.36
C ALA A 347 5.62 -25.11 -15.75
N PRO A 348 4.56 -24.88 -14.96
CA PRO A 348 4.32 -23.61 -14.28
C PRO A 348 5.36 -23.31 -13.21
N PHE A 349 5.52 -22.03 -12.87
CA PHE A 349 6.17 -21.62 -11.64
C PHE A 349 5.25 -21.88 -10.44
N ARG A 350 5.84 -22.16 -9.28
CA ARG A 350 5.17 -22.01 -7.97
C ARG A 350 5.17 -20.56 -7.52
N SER A 351 4.28 -20.18 -6.60
CA SER A 351 4.17 -18.81 -6.09
C SER A 351 5.42 -18.24 -5.38
N ASN A 352 6.46 -19.06 -5.19
CA ASN A 352 7.75 -18.72 -4.60
C ASN A 352 8.95 -18.92 -5.55
N GLU A 353 8.71 -19.08 -6.86
CA GLU A 353 9.74 -19.22 -7.91
C GLU A 353 9.83 -17.98 -8.83
N THR A 354 8.86 -17.07 -8.75
CA THR A 354 8.80 -15.82 -9.52
C THR A 354 8.08 -14.71 -8.74
N LEU A 355 8.29 -13.45 -9.12
CA LEU A 355 7.69 -12.26 -8.49
C LEU A 355 7.16 -11.29 -9.55
N LEU A 356 6.07 -10.59 -9.23
CA LEU A 356 5.57 -9.50 -10.07
C LEU A 356 6.43 -8.25 -9.83
N GLU A 357 7.33 -7.95 -10.77
CA GLU A 357 8.26 -6.83 -10.68
C GLU A 357 8.39 -6.06 -12.03
N GLY A 358 9.20 -5.00 -12.03
CA GLY A 358 9.54 -4.23 -13.23
C GLY A 358 8.31 -3.68 -13.97
N PRO A 359 8.35 -3.64 -15.33
CA PRO A 359 7.22 -3.15 -16.13
C PRO A 359 5.91 -3.90 -15.88
N ASN A 360 5.96 -5.21 -15.67
CA ASN A 360 4.77 -6.03 -15.41
C ASN A 360 4.04 -5.58 -14.13
N MET A 361 4.80 -5.16 -13.11
CA MET A 361 4.25 -4.60 -11.87
C MET A 361 3.63 -3.22 -12.09
N GLU A 362 4.27 -2.33 -12.86
CA GLU A 362 3.74 -0.98 -13.11
C GLU A 362 2.48 -1.02 -14.00
N PHE A 363 2.47 -1.84 -15.06
CA PHE A 363 1.29 -2.08 -15.89
C PHE A 363 0.10 -2.61 -15.08
N TYR A 364 0.35 -3.45 -14.06
CA TYR A 364 -0.67 -3.93 -13.12
C TYR A 364 -1.12 -2.84 -12.13
N MET A 365 -0.19 -2.15 -11.46
CA MET A 365 -0.53 -1.15 -10.43
C MET A 365 -1.30 0.03 -11.01
N THR A 366 -0.86 0.57 -12.16
CA THR A 366 -1.58 1.65 -12.86
C THR A 366 -2.99 1.21 -13.29
N GLN A 367 -3.18 -0.05 -13.74
CA GLN A 367 -4.53 -0.58 -14.03
C GLN A 367 -5.42 -0.62 -12.80
N VAL A 368 -4.91 -1.16 -11.68
CA VAL A 368 -5.67 -1.29 -10.43
C VAL A 368 -6.00 0.08 -9.84
N GLU A 369 -5.11 1.07 -9.95
CA GLU A 369 -5.35 2.42 -9.47
C GLU A 369 -6.47 3.13 -10.25
N GLU A 370 -6.37 3.21 -11.58
CA GLU A 370 -7.41 3.82 -12.41
C GLU A 370 -8.75 3.05 -12.30
N PHE A 371 -8.70 1.73 -12.14
CA PHE A 371 -9.88 0.92 -11.83
C PHE A 371 -10.55 1.32 -10.51
N ARG A 372 -9.79 1.53 -9.42
CA ARG A 372 -10.39 1.93 -8.13
C ARG A 372 -10.95 3.35 -8.18
N ASN A 373 -10.33 4.24 -8.97
CA ASN A 373 -10.87 5.56 -9.26
C ASN A 373 -12.20 5.45 -10.03
N ALA A 374 -12.25 4.63 -11.09
CA ALA A 374 -13.46 4.38 -11.86
C ALA A 374 -14.57 3.70 -11.03
N GLU A 375 -14.25 2.69 -10.23
CA GLU A 375 -15.18 1.96 -9.35
C GLU A 375 -15.83 2.89 -8.31
N LYS A 376 -15.05 3.82 -7.75
CA LYS A 376 -15.52 4.80 -6.76
C LYS A 376 -16.59 5.72 -7.35
N GLU A 377 -16.41 6.17 -8.60
CA GLU A 377 -17.36 7.04 -9.30
C GLU A 377 -18.56 6.25 -9.88
N ALA A 378 -18.31 5.04 -10.41
CA ALA A 378 -19.33 4.09 -10.85
C ALA A 378 -20.40 3.85 -9.77
N ARG A 379 -19.96 3.61 -8.53
CA ARG A 379 -20.83 3.38 -7.37
C ARG A 379 -21.77 4.55 -7.08
N LYS A 380 -21.39 5.81 -7.36
CA LYS A 380 -22.27 6.98 -7.20
C LYS A 380 -23.44 6.96 -8.20
N ARG A 381 -23.23 6.37 -9.38
CA ARG A 381 -24.24 6.17 -10.43
C ARG A 381 -24.98 4.83 -10.34
N GLY A 382 -24.65 3.99 -9.34
CA GLY A 382 -25.19 2.62 -9.22
C GLY A 382 -24.56 1.59 -10.17
N LEU A 383 -23.53 1.96 -10.94
CA LEU A 383 -22.85 1.09 -11.90
C LEU A 383 -21.95 0.05 -11.19
N LYS A 384 -21.91 -1.17 -11.71
CA LYS A 384 -21.23 -2.32 -11.08
C LYS A 384 -19.88 -2.60 -11.75
N PHE A 385 -18.80 -2.03 -11.20
CA PHE A 385 -17.41 -2.35 -11.62
C PHE A 385 -16.82 -3.50 -10.77
N ARG A 386 -16.09 -4.43 -11.40
CA ARG A 386 -15.45 -5.61 -10.77
C ARG A 386 -14.04 -5.84 -11.32
N LEU A 387 -13.15 -6.38 -10.49
CA LEU A 387 -11.78 -6.71 -10.88
C LEU A 387 -11.68 -8.23 -11.07
N LEU A 388 -11.41 -8.67 -12.30
CA LEU A 388 -11.09 -10.05 -12.67
C LEU A 388 -9.56 -10.16 -12.62
N ASP A 389 -9.04 -10.52 -11.44
CA ASP A 389 -7.61 -10.37 -11.16
C ASP A 389 -6.81 -11.60 -11.58
N THR A 390 -6.35 -11.59 -12.83
CA THR A 390 -5.63 -12.70 -13.48
C THR A 390 -4.11 -12.61 -13.34
N THR A 391 -3.54 -11.46 -12.99
CA THR A 391 -2.08 -11.22 -13.01
C THR A 391 -1.29 -12.22 -12.16
N GLN A 392 -1.71 -12.50 -10.92
CA GLN A 392 -1.00 -13.47 -10.06
C GLN A 392 -1.02 -14.87 -10.68
N ALA A 393 -2.19 -15.35 -11.13
CA ALA A 393 -2.32 -16.69 -11.69
C ALA A 393 -1.51 -16.85 -12.99
N MET A 394 -1.42 -15.80 -13.82
CA MET A 394 -0.73 -15.88 -15.12
C MET A 394 0.77 -15.65 -15.05
N LEU A 395 1.27 -14.87 -14.08
CA LEU A 395 2.70 -14.79 -13.76
C LEU A 395 3.31 -16.19 -13.51
N LEU A 396 2.49 -17.12 -13.01
CA LEU A 396 2.93 -18.49 -12.72
C LEU A 396 2.92 -19.43 -13.93
N ARG A 397 2.61 -18.96 -15.15
CA ARG A 397 2.38 -19.82 -16.34
C ARG A 397 3.32 -19.56 -17.54
N PRO A 398 4.65 -19.52 -17.37
CA PRO A 398 5.58 -19.37 -18.50
C PRO A 398 5.45 -20.51 -19.54
N ASP A 399 4.92 -21.65 -19.12
CA ASP A 399 4.63 -22.83 -19.94
C ASP A 399 3.38 -22.71 -20.81
N GLY A 400 2.50 -21.73 -20.53
CA GLY A 400 1.23 -21.54 -21.22
C GLY A 400 1.32 -20.93 -22.62
N HIS A 401 2.50 -20.47 -23.02
CA HIS A 401 2.70 -19.69 -24.25
C HIS A 401 2.96 -20.57 -25.49
N PRO A 402 2.61 -20.12 -26.70
CA PRO A 402 2.93 -20.83 -27.94
C PRO A 402 4.42 -20.98 -28.22
N SER A 403 5.28 -20.05 -27.78
CA SER A 403 6.69 -20.02 -28.21
C SER A 403 6.74 -20.04 -29.75
N ARG A 404 7.51 -20.95 -30.34
CA ARG A 404 7.63 -21.22 -31.78
C ARG A 404 6.55 -22.14 -32.36
N PHE A 405 5.57 -22.57 -31.55
CA PHE A 405 4.50 -23.49 -31.95
C PHE A 405 3.21 -22.74 -32.33
N GLY A 406 3.34 -21.52 -32.87
CA GLY A 406 2.23 -20.75 -33.46
C GLY A 406 2.19 -20.76 -35.00
N HIS A 407 3.13 -21.47 -35.64
CA HIS A 407 3.33 -21.54 -37.08
C HIS A 407 4.21 -22.77 -37.40
N TRP A 408 4.34 -23.14 -38.67
CA TRP A 408 5.27 -24.21 -39.05
C TRP A 408 6.73 -23.73 -38.96
N PRO A 409 7.72 -24.61 -38.72
CA PRO A 409 9.13 -24.22 -38.54
C PRO A 409 9.79 -23.51 -39.73
N ASN A 410 9.20 -23.61 -40.92
CA ASN A 410 9.70 -23.00 -42.16
C ASN A 410 8.92 -21.75 -42.58
N GLU A 411 7.92 -21.30 -41.80
CA GLU A 411 7.10 -20.13 -42.13
C GLU A 411 7.78 -18.83 -41.69
N ASN A 412 7.84 -17.85 -42.59
CA ASN A 412 8.43 -16.55 -42.34
C ASN A 412 7.41 -15.61 -41.65
N VAL A 413 7.46 -15.56 -40.32
CA VAL A 413 6.53 -14.80 -39.47
C VAL A 413 7.18 -13.62 -38.77
N THR A 414 6.41 -12.56 -38.49
CA THR A 414 6.88 -11.32 -37.82
C THR A 414 7.27 -11.53 -36.36
N LEU A 415 6.71 -12.53 -35.68
CA LEU A 415 7.02 -12.91 -34.30
C LEU A 415 7.18 -14.43 -34.25
N TYR A 416 8.43 -14.90 -34.25
CA TYR A 416 8.75 -16.34 -34.29
C TYR A 416 8.68 -17.02 -32.92
N ASN A 417 8.78 -16.26 -31.82
CA ASN A 417 8.55 -16.77 -30.47
C ASN A 417 7.44 -15.93 -29.82
N ASP A 418 6.23 -16.49 -29.71
CA ASP A 418 5.12 -15.82 -29.04
C ASP A 418 5.09 -16.17 -27.55
N CYS A 419 5.46 -15.19 -26.72
CA CYS A 419 5.44 -15.27 -25.26
C CYS A 419 4.47 -14.24 -24.65
N VAL A 420 3.42 -13.87 -25.40
CA VAL A 420 2.38 -12.89 -25.02
C VAL A 420 1.00 -13.55 -25.03
N HIS A 421 0.68 -14.29 -26.09
CA HIS A 421 -0.57 -15.05 -26.20
C HIS A 421 -0.45 -16.42 -25.54
N TRP A 422 -1.57 -17.11 -25.42
CA TRP A 422 -1.71 -18.34 -24.66
C TRP A 422 -2.22 -19.48 -25.56
N CYS A 423 -1.63 -20.65 -25.43
CA CYS A 423 -2.09 -21.87 -26.09
C CYS A 423 -3.56 -22.15 -25.73
N LEU A 424 -4.32 -22.63 -26.72
CA LEU A 424 -5.68 -23.15 -26.53
C LEU A 424 -5.73 -24.62 -26.95
N PRO A 425 -6.25 -25.53 -26.11
CA PRO A 425 -6.55 -25.36 -24.68
C PRO A 425 -5.30 -25.02 -23.84
N GLY A 426 -5.48 -24.45 -22.65
CA GLY A 426 -4.36 -23.99 -21.83
C GLY A 426 -4.73 -23.07 -20.65
N PRO A 427 -3.76 -22.49 -19.92
CA PRO A 427 -3.98 -21.71 -18.69
C PRO A 427 -5.02 -20.58 -18.76
N ILE A 428 -5.24 -20.01 -19.94
CA ILE A 428 -6.24 -18.96 -20.16
C ILE A 428 -7.68 -19.45 -19.97
N ASP A 429 -7.94 -20.77 -20.05
CA ASP A 429 -9.23 -21.38 -19.71
C ASP A 429 -9.67 -21.05 -18.27
N THR A 430 -8.72 -20.87 -17.35
CA THR A 430 -9.02 -20.48 -15.96
C THR A 430 -9.51 -19.04 -15.80
N TRP A 431 -9.31 -18.14 -16.77
CA TRP A 431 -9.96 -16.82 -16.71
C TRP A 431 -11.49 -16.95 -16.83
N ASN A 432 -11.94 -18.04 -17.46
CA ASN A 432 -13.35 -18.38 -17.57
C ASN A 432 -13.85 -19.15 -16.33
N ASP A 433 -13.02 -19.99 -15.67
CA ASP A 433 -13.31 -20.49 -14.31
C ASP A 433 -13.63 -19.33 -13.35
N PHE A 434 -12.78 -18.28 -13.33
CA PHE A 434 -12.98 -17.08 -12.53
C PHE A 434 -14.27 -16.33 -12.92
N LEU A 435 -14.47 -16.08 -14.22
CA LEU A 435 -15.62 -15.34 -14.73
C LEU A 435 -16.95 -16.00 -14.35
N LEU A 436 -17.04 -17.32 -14.45
CA LEU A 436 -18.19 -18.12 -14.03
C LEU A 436 -18.52 -17.88 -12.55
N GLU A 437 -17.52 -17.95 -11.66
CA GLU A 437 -17.74 -17.78 -10.21
C GLU A 437 -18.05 -16.33 -9.82
N MET A 438 -17.48 -15.34 -10.54
CA MET A 438 -17.86 -13.94 -10.40
C MET A 438 -19.32 -13.69 -10.81
N ILE A 439 -19.78 -14.24 -11.94
CA ILE A 439 -21.15 -14.07 -12.43
C ILE A 439 -22.17 -14.71 -11.46
N LYS A 440 -21.90 -15.92 -10.94
CA LYS A 440 -22.70 -16.52 -9.84
C LYS A 440 -22.82 -15.56 -8.65
N THR A 441 -21.67 -15.06 -8.20
CA THR A 441 -21.58 -14.18 -7.03
C THR A 441 -22.37 -12.88 -7.24
N GLU A 442 -22.36 -12.29 -8.44
CA GLU A 442 -23.14 -11.09 -8.75
C GLU A 442 -24.64 -11.35 -8.89
N ARG A 443 -25.05 -12.53 -9.40
CA ARG A 443 -26.47 -12.95 -9.42
C ARG A 443 -27.01 -13.15 -8.00
N LEU A 444 -26.23 -13.78 -7.11
CA LEU A 444 -26.56 -13.94 -5.68
C LEU A 444 -26.64 -12.60 -4.95
N ARG A 445 -25.71 -11.66 -5.20
CA ARG A 445 -25.76 -10.30 -4.63
C ARG A 445 -27.02 -9.55 -5.09
N SER A 446 -27.31 -9.59 -6.39
CA SER A 446 -28.46 -8.89 -6.97
C SER A 446 -29.80 -9.48 -6.49
N ALA A 447 -29.86 -10.78 -6.21
CA ALA A 447 -31.02 -11.42 -5.57
C ALA A 447 -31.19 -10.98 -4.10
N ALA A 448 -30.11 -10.89 -3.32
CA ALA A 448 -30.19 -10.38 -1.95
C ALA A 448 -30.58 -8.88 -1.90
N GLU A 449 -30.06 -8.07 -2.83
CA GLU A 449 -30.45 -6.68 -3.04
C GLU A 449 -31.94 -6.55 -3.38
N SER A 450 -32.50 -7.43 -4.22
CA SER A 450 -33.91 -7.38 -4.61
C SER A 450 -34.87 -7.84 -3.50
N LEU A 451 -34.49 -8.84 -2.69
CA LEU A 451 -35.29 -9.29 -1.54
C LEU A 451 -35.45 -8.17 -0.50
N GLN A 452 -34.36 -7.47 -0.14
CA GLN A 452 -34.41 -6.32 0.77
C GLN A 452 -35.25 -5.14 0.23
N PHE A 453 -35.49 -5.09 -1.09
CA PHE A 453 -36.37 -4.12 -1.71
C PHE A 453 -37.83 -4.59 -1.78
N SER A 454 -38.06 -5.90 -1.89
CA SER A 454 -39.39 -6.53 -1.86
C SER A 454 -40.06 -6.38 -0.49
N ASP A 455 -39.33 -6.62 0.60
CA ASP A 455 -39.84 -6.45 1.98
C ASP A 455 -40.29 -5.01 2.27
N ARG A 456 -39.72 -4.01 1.57
CA ARG A 456 -40.14 -2.61 1.66
C ARG A 456 -41.40 -2.28 0.84
N LYS A 457 -41.77 -3.10 -0.14
CA LYS A 457 -42.99 -2.90 -0.96
C LYS A 457 -44.23 -3.58 -0.38
N LEU A 458 -44.08 -4.63 0.41
CA LEU A 458 -45.22 -5.41 0.93
C LEU A 458 -46.01 -4.70 2.06
N LEU A 459 -45.55 -3.54 2.53
CA LEU A 459 -46.17 -2.76 3.61
C LEU A 459 -47.24 -1.74 3.15
N ILE A 460 -47.60 -1.72 1.86
CA ILE A 460 -48.60 -0.79 1.31
C ILE A 460 -49.57 -1.52 0.37
N LEU A 461 -50.62 -2.17 0.91
CA LEU A 461 -51.89 -2.46 0.21
C LEU A 461 -52.97 -3.12 1.12
N VAL A 462 -54.22 -2.66 0.97
CA VAL A 462 -55.53 -3.24 1.42
C VAL A 462 -55.87 -3.23 2.94
N PRO A 463 -57.09 -2.76 3.36
CA PRO A 463 -57.52 -2.70 4.77
C PRO A 463 -58.87 -3.42 5.13
N ILE A 464 -59.20 -3.44 6.43
CA ILE A 464 -60.53 -3.67 7.08
C ILE A 464 -61.20 -5.06 6.94
N TYR A 465 -61.37 -5.79 8.06
CA TYR A 465 -62.68 -6.15 8.68
C TYR A 465 -62.51 -6.86 10.04
N HIS A 466 -63.62 -7.06 10.77
CA HIS A 466 -63.74 -7.57 12.16
C HIS A 466 -65.09 -8.34 12.27
N PRO A 467 -65.43 -9.15 13.32
CA PRO A 467 -64.65 -9.58 14.51
C PRO A 467 -64.85 -11.09 14.92
N CYS A 468 -64.41 -11.46 16.14
CA CYS A 468 -65.03 -12.45 17.06
C CYS A 468 -64.98 -14.00 16.80
N ILE A 469 -64.16 -14.76 17.56
CA ILE A 469 -64.55 -15.61 18.75
C ILE A 469 -63.48 -16.63 19.23
N LYS A 470 -63.06 -16.45 20.50
CA LYS A 470 -62.64 -17.40 21.57
C LYS A 470 -61.56 -18.51 21.42
N TYR A 471 -60.62 -18.46 22.40
CA TYR A 471 -59.98 -19.56 23.16
C TYR A 471 -59.10 -20.56 22.37
N SER A 472 -57.76 -20.42 22.39
CA SER A 472 -56.80 -20.84 23.45
C SER A 472 -56.38 -22.32 23.32
N SER A 473 -55.12 -22.73 23.50
CA SER A 473 -54.11 -22.13 24.39
C SER A 473 -52.65 -22.41 24.00
N PHE A 474 -51.81 -21.36 24.04
CA PHE A 474 -50.37 -21.33 24.37
C PHE A 474 -49.34 -22.12 23.52
N PHE A 475 -48.16 -21.57 23.18
CA PHE A 475 -47.76 -20.14 23.13
C PHE A 475 -46.53 -19.93 22.22
N SER A 476 -46.39 -18.68 21.81
CA SER A 476 -45.25 -17.96 21.21
C SER A 476 -43.90 -18.19 21.94
N ILE A 477 -42.72 -17.70 21.51
CA ILE A 477 -42.42 -16.34 21.00
C ILE A 477 -41.32 -16.34 19.93
N THR A 478 -41.66 -15.82 18.75
CA THR A 478 -40.84 -14.84 18.03
C THR A 478 -41.39 -13.44 18.28
N SER A 479 -40.55 -12.44 18.55
CA SER A 479 -40.96 -11.03 18.38
C SER A 479 -39.77 -10.07 18.34
N SER A 480 -39.71 -9.27 17.28
CA SER A 480 -38.94 -8.03 17.22
C SER A 480 -39.87 -6.82 17.14
N SER A 481 -39.36 -5.63 17.48
CA SER A 481 -39.65 -4.34 16.82
C SER A 481 -41.09 -3.83 16.58
N SER A 482 -41.48 -2.75 17.29
CA SER A 482 -42.35 -1.63 16.85
C SER A 482 -42.25 -0.49 17.89
N SER A 483 -42.14 0.83 17.63
CA SER A 483 -42.96 1.78 16.84
C SER A 483 -44.40 1.94 17.38
N LEU A 484 -45.07 3.12 17.44
CA LEU A 484 -44.85 4.45 16.83
C LEU A 484 -45.68 5.56 17.57
N LEU A 485 -45.91 6.71 16.93
CA LEU A 485 -46.94 7.79 17.16
C LEU A 485 -46.61 8.96 18.12
N ALA A 486 -47.15 10.19 17.96
CA ALA A 486 -47.68 10.94 16.79
C ALA A 486 -48.01 12.42 17.20
N GLY A 487 -48.21 13.33 16.23
CA GLY A 487 -48.86 14.64 16.46
C GLY A 487 -48.39 15.77 15.52
N GLY A 488 -49.33 16.60 15.02
CA GLY A 488 -49.09 17.79 14.18
C GLY A 488 -50.37 18.63 14.04
N VAL A 489 -50.21 19.93 13.72
CA VAL A 489 -51.26 20.93 13.42
C VAL A 489 -50.65 22.00 12.49
N ASP A 490 -51.53 22.73 11.80
CA ASP A 490 -51.34 23.50 10.56
C ASP A 490 -51.67 25.01 10.82
N ASP A 491 -51.42 26.01 9.95
CA ASP A 491 -50.80 26.09 8.61
C ASP A 491 -50.33 27.56 8.29
N ASP A 492 -49.89 27.80 7.04
CA ASP A 492 -49.72 29.09 6.31
C ASP A 492 -48.59 30.12 6.63
N ASP A 493 -48.16 30.80 5.55
CA ASP A 493 -47.34 32.04 5.39
C ASP A 493 -46.00 32.23 6.13
N LEU A 494 -44.87 32.11 5.40
CA LEU A 494 -43.94 33.23 5.10
C LEU A 494 -42.71 32.81 4.25
N ASP A 495 -42.18 33.75 3.46
CA ASP A 495 -41.05 33.58 2.54
C ASP A 495 -39.65 33.55 3.21
N ASP A 496 -38.66 33.13 2.41
CA ASP A 496 -37.20 33.23 2.62
C ASP A 496 -36.59 32.61 3.90
N ILE A 497 -36.02 31.41 3.76
CA ILE A 497 -34.56 31.15 3.87
C ILE A 497 -34.27 29.67 3.54
N LYS A 498 -33.51 29.41 2.46
CA LYS A 498 -32.97 28.07 2.17
C LYS A 498 -31.66 27.83 2.91
N ILE A 499 -31.72 27.14 4.05
CA ILE A 499 -30.54 26.47 4.63
C ILE A 499 -30.41 25.09 3.96
N GLU A 500 -29.51 24.97 2.99
CA GLU A 500 -29.15 23.67 2.44
C GLU A 500 -28.39 22.84 3.48
N SER A 501 -28.89 21.65 3.79
CA SER A 501 -28.22 20.65 4.62
C SER A 501 -27.11 19.95 3.82
N SER A 502 -26.05 20.69 3.51
CA SER A 502 -24.99 20.22 2.61
C SER A 502 -24.33 18.92 3.10
N SER A 503 -24.37 17.89 2.26
CA SER A 503 -23.59 16.67 2.46
C SER A 503 -22.10 17.02 2.39
N THR A 504 -21.38 16.89 3.50
CA THR A 504 -20.01 17.41 3.65
C THR A 504 -18.97 16.62 2.83
N HIS A 505 -18.91 16.92 1.53
CA HIS A 505 -17.75 16.65 0.70
C HIS A 505 -16.56 17.43 1.26
N LYS A 506 -15.62 16.69 1.86
CA LYS A 506 -14.42 17.26 2.45
C LYS A 506 -13.46 17.67 1.32
N CYS A 507 -13.37 18.97 1.04
CA CYS A 507 -12.45 19.50 0.05
C CYS A 507 -11.00 19.08 0.38
N ASP A 508 -10.26 18.72 -0.68
CA ASP A 508 -8.81 18.72 -0.68
C ASP A 508 -8.34 20.02 -1.34
N ILE A 509 -7.43 20.74 -0.68
CA ILE A 509 -6.89 22.01 -1.18
C ILE A 509 -5.60 21.82 -1.99
N PHE A 510 -4.99 20.63 -1.94
CA PHE A 510 -3.70 20.33 -2.57
C PHE A 510 -3.82 19.74 -3.99
N SER A 511 -5.04 19.37 -4.41
CA SER A 511 -5.38 18.90 -5.77
C SER A 511 -6.17 19.98 -6.53
N GLY A 512 -5.76 20.31 -7.75
CA GLY A 512 -6.29 21.46 -8.50
C GLY A 512 -5.44 21.89 -9.69
N GLU A 513 -5.56 23.16 -10.06
CA GLU A 513 -4.88 23.79 -11.20
C GLU A 513 -4.36 25.20 -10.86
N TRP A 514 -3.40 25.70 -11.64
CA TRP A 514 -2.98 27.10 -11.60
C TRP A 514 -3.83 27.94 -12.56
N VAL A 515 -4.38 29.04 -12.06
CA VAL A 515 -5.19 29.98 -12.86
C VAL A 515 -4.62 31.41 -12.80
N PRO A 516 -4.82 32.24 -13.84
CA PRO A 516 -4.39 33.63 -13.84
C PRO A 516 -4.96 34.43 -12.67
N ASN A 517 -4.15 35.36 -12.17
CA ASN A 517 -4.45 36.19 -11.00
C ASN A 517 -3.93 37.63 -11.20
N PRO A 518 -4.76 38.54 -11.75
CA PRO A 518 -4.34 39.91 -12.04
C PRO A 518 -4.17 40.80 -10.78
N GLU A 519 -4.53 40.30 -9.59
CA GLU A 519 -4.40 41.00 -8.31
C GLU A 519 -3.01 40.88 -7.67
N ALA A 520 -2.10 40.11 -8.28
CA ALA A 520 -0.73 39.91 -7.80
C ALA A 520 0.29 40.78 -8.58
N PRO A 521 1.43 41.18 -7.97
CA PRO A 521 1.92 40.80 -6.64
C PRO A 521 1.26 41.54 -5.46
N TYR A 522 1.36 40.92 -4.29
CA TYR A 522 0.90 41.51 -3.02
C TYR A 522 1.96 42.38 -2.32
N TYR A 523 3.22 42.32 -2.75
CA TYR A 523 4.36 43.08 -2.26
C TYR A 523 5.46 43.17 -3.34
N THR A 524 6.37 44.13 -3.26
CA THR A 524 7.51 44.27 -4.17
C THR A 524 8.84 44.19 -3.42
N ASN A 525 9.95 44.25 -4.18
CA ASN A 525 11.31 44.48 -3.67
C ASN A 525 11.44 45.75 -2.83
N ASP A 526 10.59 46.76 -3.03
CA ASP A 526 10.61 48.03 -2.30
C ASP A 526 9.75 47.99 -1.03
N THR A 527 8.67 47.19 -1.03
CA THR A 527 7.77 47.06 0.13
C THR A 527 8.13 45.91 1.07
N CYS A 528 9.04 45.00 0.70
CA CYS A 528 9.51 43.93 1.58
C CYS A 528 11.03 43.90 1.72
N TRP A 529 11.50 44.32 2.90
CA TRP A 529 12.92 44.28 3.30
C TRP A 529 13.47 42.86 3.49
N ALA A 530 12.61 41.86 3.71
CA ALA A 530 13.02 40.51 4.09
C ALA A 530 13.39 39.57 2.91
N ILE A 531 13.31 40.06 1.66
CA ILE A 531 13.67 39.28 0.47
C ILE A 531 15.21 39.17 0.37
N HIS A 532 15.75 37.95 0.37
CA HIS A 532 17.19 37.74 0.20
C HIS A 532 17.59 38.02 -1.25
N GLU A 533 18.80 38.53 -1.47
CA GLU A 533 19.34 38.80 -2.81
C GLU A 533 19.08 37.70 -3.85
N HIS A 534 19.45 36.44 -3.57
CA HIS A 534 19.24 35.31 -4.51
C HIS A 534 17.77 34.98 -4.85
N GLN A 535 16.80 35.56 -4.13
CA GLN A 535 15.36 35.42 -4.36
C GLN A 535 14.75 36.70 -4.99
N ASN A 536 15.50 37.80 -5.04
CA ASN A 536 15.01 39.11 -5.49
C ASN A 536 15.17 39.26 -7.02
N CYS A 537 14.44 38.44 -7.75
CA CYS A 537 14.56 38.30 -9.21
C CYS A 537 14.40 39.63 -9.97
N MET A 538 13.57 40.54 -9.47
CA MET A 538 13.36 41.86 -10.09
C MET A 538 14.57 42.80 -9.87
N LYS A 539 15.20 42.78 -8.68
CA LYS A 539 16.42 43.57 -8.39
C LYS A 539 17.58 43.23 -9.34
N TYR A 540 17.69 41.98 -9.76
CA TYR A 540 18.73 41.52 -10.71
C TYR A 540 18.25 41.47 -12.16
N GLY A 541 17.15 42.16 -12.49
CA GLY A 541 16.75 42.43 -13.86
C GLY A 541 16.08 41.26 -14.59
N ARG A 542 15.30 40.42 -13.87
CA ARG A 542 14.39 39.47 -14.52
C ARG A 542 13.38 40.26 -15.39
N PRO A 543 13.29 40.02 -16.71
CA PRO A 543 12.50 40.84 -17.62
C PRO A 543 11.02 40.46 -17.67
N ASP A 544 10.68 39.22 -17.31
CA ASP A 544 9.33 38.71 -17.25
C ASP A 544 8.76 38.79 -15.83
N SER A 545 7.46 39.10 -15.71
CA SER A 545 6.75 39.18 -14.43
C SER A 545 5.44 38.38 -14.40
N GLU A 546 5.08 37.70 -15.50
CA GLU A 546 3.82 36.94 -15.58
C GLU A 546 3.81 35.72 -14.64
N PHE A 547 4.98 35.18 -14.25
CA PHE A 547 5.09 34.11 -13.24
C PHE A 547 4.48 34.51 -11.88
N ILE A 548 4.39 35.81 -11.58
CA ILE A 548 3.79 36.34 -10.35
C ILE A 548 2.25 36.26 -10.40
N LYS A 549 1.65 36.34 -11.60
CA LYS A 549 0.21 36.53 -11.81
C LYS A 549 -0.57 35.21 -11.86
N TRP A 550 -0.27 34.29 -10.96
CA TRP A 550 -0.91 32.97 -10.88
C TRP A 550 -1.34 32.67 -9.46
N LYS A 551 -2.50 32.04 -9.29
CA LYS A 551 -2.99 31.48 -8.02
C LYS A 551 -3.41 30.03 -8.20
N TRP A 552 -3.32 29.26 -7.13
CA TRP A 552 -3.81 27.89 -7.10
C TRP A 552 -5.32 27.86 -6.88
N LYS A 553 -6.02 27.01 -7.63
CA LYS A 553 -7.45 26.78 -7.56
C LYS A 553 -7.68 25.28 -7.34
N PRO A 554 -8.14 24.85 -6.16
CA PRO A 554 -8.48 23.46 -5.92
C PRO A 554 -9.65 22.97 -6.79
N ASP A 555 -9.69 21.67 -7.10
CA ASP A 555 -10.74 21.07 -7.93
C ASP A 555 -12.15 21.17 -7.29
N ALA A 556 -12.21 21.08 -5.96
CA ALA A 556 -13.45 20.83 -5.22
C ALA A 556 -13.93 22.00 -4.34
N CYS A 557 -13.15 23.08 -4.21
CA CYS A 557 -13.55 24.29 -3.47
C CYS A 557 -12.67 25.50 -3.84
N ASN A 558 -13.09 26.70 -3.42
CA ASN A 558 -12.31 27.92 -3.57
C ASN A 558 -11.24 28.04 -2.46
N LEU A 559 -9.99 28.30 -2.82
CA LEU A 559 -8.94 28.71 -1.90
C LEU A 559 -8.84 30.25 -1.92
N PRO A 560 -9.17 30.96 -0.82
CA PRO A 560 -9.02 32.41 -0.78
C PRO A 560 -7.54 32.82 -0.74
N VAL A 561 -7.23 33.94 -1.37
CA VAL A 561 -5.93 34.62 -1.30
C VAL A 561 -5.56 34.96 0.15
N PHE A 562 -4.28 34.81 0.49
CA PHE A 562 -3.73 35.12 1.81
C PHE A 562 -4.13 36.51 2.34
N ASN A 563 -4.92 36.51 3.41
CA ASN A 563 -5.29 37.72 4.14
C ASN A 563 -4.37 37.88 5.38
N PRO A 564 -3.42 38.83 5.38
CA PRO A 564 -2.44 38.95 6.46
C PRO A 564 -3.05 39.39 7.81
N ALA A 565 -4.08 40.23 7.80
CA ALA A 565 -4.78 40.63 9.02
C ALA A 565 -5.55 39.44 9.63
N GLN A 566 -6.20 38.63 8.79
CA GLN A 566 -6.85 37.39 9.23
C GLN A 566 -5.84 36.37 9.76
N PHE A 567 -4.68 36.23 9.11
CA PHE A 567 -3.61 35.37 9.62
C PHE A 567 -3.16 35.83 11.01
N LEU A 568 -2.84 37.11 11.18
CA LEU A 568 -2.39 37.70 12.44
C LEU A 568 -3.42 37.56 13.57
N GLU A 569 -4.74 37.68 13.30
CA GLU A 569 -5.80 37.38 14.28
C GLU A 569 -6.00 35.87 14.54
N LEU A 570 -5.63 35.01 13.59
CA LEU A 570 -5.60 33.56 13.79
C LEU A 570 -4.41 33.11 14.66
N VAL A 571 -3.29 33.82 14.59
CA VAL A 571 -2.05 33.57 15.38
C VAL A 571 -1.80 34.57 16.51
N ARG A 572 -2.79 35.38 16.88
CA ARG A 572 -2.74 36.30 18.04
C ARG A 572 -2.45 35.51 19.32
N ASP A 573 -1.50 36.00 20.11
CA ASP A 573 -0.97 35.32 21.32
C ASP A 573 -0.41 33.91 21.04
N LYS A 574 0.14 33.66 19.85
CA LYS A 574 0.78 32.40 19.46
C LYS A 574 2.23 32.57 19.00
N SER A 575 2.91 31.46 18.83
CA SER A 575 4.28 31.36 18.31
C SER A 575 4.36 30.34 17.15
N LEU A 576 5.10 30.67 16.08
CA LEU A 576 5.31 29.80 14.91
C LEU A 576 6.80 29.71 14.56
N ALA A 577 7.31 28.48 14.38
CA ALA A 577 8.69 28.21 13.95
C ALA A 577 8.72 27.53 12.57
N PHE A 578 9.51 28.08 11.65
CA PHE A 578 10.00 27.35 10.48
C PHE A 578 11.32 26.66 10.85
N VAL A 579 11.44 25.37 10.53
CA VAL A 579 12.61 24.55 10.86
C VAL A 579 13.02 23.76 9.62
N GLY A 580 14.24 23.99 9.12
CA GLY A 580 14.68 23.32 7.89
C GLY A 580 15.79 23.98 7.09
N ASP A 581 15.77 23.70 5.79
CA ASP A 581 16.73 24.22 4.81
C ASP A 581 16.39 25.62 4.26
N SER A 582 17.15 26.06 3.26
CA SER A 582 16.96 27.35 2.58
C SER A 582 15.59 27.51 1.93
N VAL A 583 14.90 26.42 1.58
CA VAL A 583 13.54 26.46 1.03
C VAL A 583 12.51 26.66 2.15
N ALA A 584 12.77 26.17 3.37
CA ALA A 584 12.00 26.54 4.56
C ALA A 584 12.11 28.06 4.84
N ARG A 585 13.33 28.60 4.77
CA ARG A 585 13.60 30.03 4.94
C ARG A 585 12.90 30.88 3.86
N ASN A 586 12.91 30.42 2.61
CA ASN A 586 12.24 31.08 1.48
C ASN A 586 10.72 31.26 1.71
N GLN A 587 10.04 30.26 2.29
CA GLN A 587 8.61 30.36 2.65
C GLN A 587 8.38 31.34 3.81
N MET A 588 9.25 31.31 4.82
CA MET A 588 9.21 32.23 5.96
C MET A 588 9.38 33.69 5.50
N GLN A 589 10.26 33.96 4.54
CA GLN A 589 10.48 35.29 3.98
C GLN A 589 9.25 35.79 3.20
N SER A 590 8.62 34.93 2.38
CA SER A 590 7.30 35.20 1.79
C SER A 590 6.27 35.59 2.86
N LEU A 591 6.20 34.85 3.98
CA LEU A 591 5.27 35.16 5.06
C LEU A 591 5.55 36.53 5.69
N ILE A 592 6.82 36.88 5.96
CA ILE A 592 7.17 38.23 6.47
C ILE A 592 6.74 39.31 5.47
N CYS A 593 6.95 39.11 4.16
CA CYS A 593 6.52 40.06 3.13
C CYS A 593 4.99 40.25 3.09
N LEU A 594 4.24 39.16 3.16
CA LEU A 594 2.78 39.20 3.20
C LEU A 594 2.25 39.90 4.47
N LEU A 595 2.86 39.63 5.63
CA LEU A 595 2.47 40.21 6.92
C LEU A 595 2.90 41.69 7.09
N SER A 596 4.01 42.12 6.47
CA SER A 596 4.49 43.51 6.49
C SER A 596 3.50 44.51 5.87
N ARG A 597 2.47 44.02 5.15
CA ARG A 597 1.31 44.80 4.68
C ARG A 597 0.39 45.30 5.82
N VAL A 598 0.59 44.83 7.05
CA VAL A 598 -0.24 45.14 8.24
C VAL A 598 0.61 45.64 9.40
N GLU A 599 1.69 44.92 9.77
CA GLU A 599 2.64 45.32 10.81
C GLU A 599 4.04 44.84 10.41
N TYR A 600 5.05 45.72 10.49
CA TYR A 600 6.45 45.31 10.37
C TYR A 600 6.92 44.71 11.71
N PRO A 601 7.51 43.50 11.71
CA PRO A 601 7.96 42.90 12.96
C PRO A 601 9.26 43.54 13.48
N ILE A 602 9.41 43.51 14.80
CA ILE A 602 10.69 43.81 15.47
C ILE A 602 11.53 42.53 15.52
N ASP A 603 12.84 42.63 15.28
CA ASP A 603 13.79 41.53 15.50
C ASP A 603 14.08 41.38 17.02
N GLU A 604 13.65 40.26 17.61
CA GLU A 604 13.87 39.90 19.03
C GLU A 604 14.98 38.85 19.19
N SER A 605 15.84 38.66 18.18
CA SER A 605 16.85 37.60 18.20
C SER A 605 17.94 37.87 19.24
N TYR A 606 18.08 36.96 20.20
CA TYR A 606 19.13 36.99 21.23
C TYR A 606 20.58 36.88 20.68
N THR A 607 20.74 36.67 19.37
CA THR A 607 22.06 36.56 18.72
C THR A 607 22.06 37.29 17.37
N SER A 608 23.26 37.67 16.91
CA SER A 608 23.49 38.16 15.56
C SER A 608 23.54 37.06 14.49
N ASN A 609 23.39 35.78 14.85
CA ASN A 609 23.47 34.67 13.90
C ASN A 609 22.19 34.58 13.04
N GLU A 610 22.33 34.82 11.74
CA GLU A 610 21.24 34.75 10.75
C GLU A 610 20.60 33.36 10.61
N GLN A 611 21.24 32.31 11.12
CA GLN A 611 20.69 30.95 11.18
C GLN A 611 19.48 30.85 12.15
N TYR A 612 19.41 31.70 13.17
CA TYR A 612 18.44 31.60 14.26
C TYR A 612 17.83 32.97 14.54
N LYS A 613 16.77 33.31 13.79
CA LYS A 613 16.09 34.60 13.87
C LYS A 613 14.67 34.47 14.45
N ARG A 614 14.30 35.45 15.27
CA ARG A 614 13.01 35.57 15.95
C ARG A 614 12.46 36.99 15.76
N TRP A 615 11.18 37.07 15.40
CA TRP A 615 10.48 38.29 15.02
C TRP A 615 9.18 38.43 15.79
N LYS A 616 8.86 39.66 16.22
CA LYS A 616 7.68 39.97 17.02
C LYS A 616 6.77 40.96 16.32
N TYR A 617 5.53 40.53 16.10
CA TYR A 617 4.42 41.37 15.69
C TYR A 617 3.72 41.87 16.96
N THR A 618 4.12 43.07 17.40
CA THR A 618 3.81 43.59 18.74
C THR A 618 2.31 43.74 18.98
N THR A 619 1.57 44.18 17.96
CA THR A 619 0.12 44.44 18.02
C THR A 619 -0.70 43.15 18.17
N TYR A 620 -0.13 42.02 17.74
CA TYR A 620 -0.76 40.69 17.81
C TYR A 620 -0.14 39.77 18.86
N ASN A 621 0.90 40.23 19.57
CA ASN A 621 1.76 39.41 20.43
C ASN A 621 2.32 38.15 19.72
N PHE A 622 2.30 38.11 18.39
CA PHE A 622 2.68 36.94 17.60
C PHE A 622 4.19 36.87 17.41
N THR A 623 4.78 35.71 17.72
CA THR A 623 6.23 35.45 17.53
C THR A 623 6.46 34.49 16.36
N LEU A 624 7.14 34.98 15.32
CA LEU A 624 7.61 34.17 14.19
C LEU A 624 9.10 33.84 14.38
N ALA A 625 9.52 32.62 14.10
CA ALA A 625 10.93 32.22 14.17
C ALA A 625 11.36 31.36 12.97
N THR A 626 12.66 31.37 12.68
CA THR A 626 13.30 30.48 11.73
C THR A 626 14.51 29.82 12.38
N TYR A 627 14.66 28.52 12.14
CA TYR A 627 15.80 27.72 12.58
C TYR A 627 16.42 27.02 11.37
N TRP A 628 17.59 27.49 10.97
CA TRP A 628 18.39 26.89 9.90
C TRP A 628 18.96 25.55 10.38
N THR A 629 18.43 24.46 9.86
CA THR A 629 18.93 23.11 10.12
C THR A 629 18.66 22.25 8.86
N PRO A 630 19.50 22.38 7.82
CA PRO A 630 19.19 21.89 6.48
C PRO A 630 19.07 20.36 6.39
N HIS A 631 19.62 19.66 7.38
CA HIS A 631 19.52 18.21 7.53
C HIS A 631 18.62 17.77 8.69
N LEU A 632 18.01 18.70 9.46
CA LEU A 632 17.23 18.51 10.71
C LEU A 632 17.97 17.85 11.88
N VAL A 633 19.03 17.07 11.60
CA VAL A 633 19.97 16.49 12.56
C VAL A 633 21.26 17.31 12.62
N LYS A 634 22.04 17.12 13.68
CA LYS A 634 23.33 17.77 13.90
C LYS A 634 24.25 17.52 12.70
N ALA A 635 24.69 18.60 12.05
CA ALA A 635 25.57 18.55 10.88
C ALA A 635 26.82 19.42 11.11
N GLN A 636 28.01 18.89 10.81
CA GLN A 636 29.28 19.62 10.87
C GLN A 636 29.94 19.64 9.50
N LYS A 637 30.28 20.82 8.99
CA LYS A 637 31.01 20.95 7.72
C LYS A 637 32.48 20.66 7.95
N THR A 638 33.07 19.72 7.20
CA THR A 638 34.50 19.43 7.23
C THR A 638 35.25 20.36 6.28
N GLU A 639 36.29 21.02 6.77
CA GLU A 639 37.26 21.73 5.93
C GLU A 639 38.34 20.75 5.48
N THR A 640 38.43 20.52 4.17
CA THR A 640 39.47 19.70 3.56
C THR A 640 40.09 20.46 2.40
N GLU A 641 41.38 20.78 2.50
CA GLU A 641 42.14 21.38 1.41
C GLU A 641 42.28 20.37 0.26
N GLY A 642 41.58 20.63 -0.85
CA GLY A 642 41.53 19.72 -1.99
C GLY A 642 40.97 20.41 -3.25
N PRO A 643 41.14 19.81 -4.43
CA PRO A 643 40.82 20.45 -5.70
C PRO A 643 39.33 20.69 -5.94
N THR A 644 38.44 19.97 -5.22
CA THR A 644 36.98 20.13 -5.27
C THR A 644 36.48 20.96 -4.08
N LYS A 645 36.16 22.24 -4.32
CA LYS A 645 35.64 23.18 -3.29
C LYS A 645 34.20 22.87 -2.79
N THR A 646 33.75 21.62 -2.86
CA THR A 646 32.45 21.16 -2.34
C THR A 646 32.65 20.61 -0.92
N GLY A 647 32.42 21.46 0.09
CA GLY A 647 32.64 21.08 1.49
C GLY A 647 31.77 19.90 1.92
N LEU A 648 32.43 18.89 2.50
CA LEU A 648 31.82 17.66 3.00
C LEU A 648 31.02 17.94 4.29
N PHE A 649 29.90 17.24 4.49
CA PHE A 649 29.08 17.35 5.70
C PHE A 649 29.09 16.07 6.53
N ASN A 650 29.44 16.15 7.81
CA ASN A 650 29.31 15.07 8.79
C ASN A 650 27.93 15.19 9.47
N LEU A 651 26.98 14.33 9.09
CA LEU A 651 25.63 14.25 9.68
C LEU A 651 25.58 13.20 10.79
N TYR A 652 25.18 13.60 11.99
CA TYR A 652 25.00 12.72 13.14
C TYR A 652 23.52 12.30 13.21
N LEU A 653 23.17 11.20 12.55
CA LEU A 653 21.78 10.83 12.22
C LEU A 653 20.89 10.48 13.42
N ASP A 654 21.50 10.18 14.57
CA ASP A 654 20.85 9.94 15.86
C ASP A 654 20.94 11.13 16.84
N GLU A 655 21.66 12.19 16.47
CA GLU A 655 21.82 13.40 17.28
C GLU A 655 21.08 14.57 16.62
N LEU A 656 20.13 15.13 17.36
CA LEU A 656 19.39 16.30 16.91
C LEU A 656 20.30 17.53 16.93
N ASP A 657 20.04 18.46 16.03
CA ASP A 657 20.61 19.78 16.10
C ASP A 657 19.96 20.52 17.29
N GLU A 658 20.77 20.82 18.31
CA GLU A 658 20.31 21.43 19.57
C GLU A 658 19.68 22.81 19.34
N ALA A 659 20.14 23.53 18.31
CA ALA A 659 19.79 24.93 18.09
C ALA A 659 18.31 25.13 17.74
N TRP A 660 17.64 24.14 17.13
CA TRP A 660 16.19 24.14 16.99
C TRP A 660 15.49 23.42 18.13
N THR A 661 15.97 22.23 18.53
CA THR A 661 15.22 21.38 19.46
C THR A 661 15.07 21.97 20.88
N ALA A 662 16.01 22.81 21.33
CA ALA A 662 16.00 23.40 22.66
C ALA A 662 14.77 24.29 22.98
N GLN A 663 14.08 24.83 21.97
CA GLN A 663 12.96 25.78 22.15
C GLN A 663 11.62 25.29 21.58
N MET A 664 11.53 24.07 21.05
CA MET A 664 10.31 23.61 20.35
C MET A 664 9.07 23.46 21.23
N GLU A 665 9.21 23.35 22.55
CA GLU A 665 8.04 23.33 23.45
C GLU A 665 7.36 24.71 23.59
N ASP A 666 8.05 25.80 23.24
CA ASP A 666 7.56 27.18 23.31
C ASP A 666 6.71 27.60 22.09
N PHE A 667 6.57 26.72 21.09
CA PHE A 667 5.88 27.00 19.83
C PHE A 667 4.47 26.39 19.75
N ASP A 668 3.47 27.19 19.39
CA ASP A 668 2.13 26.68 19.05
C ASP A 668 2.09 26.00 17.68
N TYR A 669 2.96 26.43 16.75
CA TYR A 669 3.04 25.90 15.40
C TYR A 669 4.49 25.63 15.01
N ILE A 670 4.78 24.43 14.50
CA ILE A 670 6.10 24.06 13.98
C ILE A 670 5.91 23.64 12.52
N ILE A 671 6.67 24.20 11.60
CA ILE A 671 6.70 23.80 10.19
C ILE A 671 8.06 23.20 9.90
N LEU A 672 8.14 21.87 9.94
CA LEU A 672 9.31 21.13 9.48
C LEU A 672 9.33 21.12 7.95
N SER A 673 10.50 21.27 7.35
CA SER A 673 10.74 20.90 5.96
C SER A 673 12.22 20.73 5.64
N GLY A 674 12.55 19.98 4.60
CA GLY A 674 13.93 19.85 4.14
C GLY A 674 14.10 18.75 3.11
N GLY A 675 15.19 18.81 2.35
CA GLY A 675 15.61 17.71 1.46
C GLY A 675 16.66 18.12 0.43
N GLN A 676 16.71 19.38 0.03
CA GLN A 676 17.59 19.84 -1.05
C GLN A 676 19.08 19.72 -0.69
N TRP A 677 19.42 19.77 0.59
CA TRP A 677 20.79 19.59 1.10
C TRP A 677 21.23 18.12 1.22
N PHE A 678 20.40 17.15 0.81
CA PHE A 678 20.79 15.74 0.79
C PHE A 678 21.43 15.30 -0.55
N TYR A 679 21.39 16.13 -1.59
CA TYR A 679 22.14 15.89 -2.84
C TYR A 679 23.66 16.14 -2.71
N THR A 680 24.13 16.77 -1.64
CA THR A 680 25.56 17.10 -1.45
C THR A 680 26.35 15.93 -0.87
N PRO A 681 27.65 15.77 -1.18
CA PRO A 681 28.50 14.76 -0.54
C PRO A 681 28.52 14.92 0.99
N MET A 682 28.32 13.81 1.70
CA MET A 682 28.21 13.81 3.16
C MET A 682 28.66 12.48 3.79
N VAL A 683 28.98 12.49 5.07
CA VAL A 683 29.38 11.32 5.88
C VAL A 683 28.34 11.14 6.98
N PHE A 684 27.84 9.92 7.12
CA PHE A 684 26.85 9.55 8.11
C PHE A 684 27.52 9.04 9.36
N TYR A 685 27.18 9.63 10.50
CA TYR A 685 27.58 9.21 11.83
C TYR A 685 26.34 8.71 12.59
N GLU A 686 26.48 7.64 13.36
CA GLU A 686 25.56 7.26 14.44
C GLU A 686 26.41 6.95 15.68
N ASN A 687 26.00 7.41 16.87
CA ASN A 687 26.75 7.27 18.13
C ASN A 687 28.23 7.75 17.99
N HIS A 688 28.43 8.91 17.36
CA HIS A 688 29.74 9.48 16.99
C HIS A 688 30.64 8.58 16.10
N LYS A 689 30.13 7.53 15.45
CA LYS A 689 30.90 6.63 14.56
C LYS A 689 30.37 6.68 13.13
N ILE A 690 31.27 6.68 12.15
CA ILE A 690 30.91 6.64 10.72
C ILE A 690 30.15 5.34 10.42
N VAL A 691 28.89 5.46 9.99
CA VAL A 691 28.07 4.35 9.48
C VAL A 691 28.06 4.28 7.95
N GLY A 692 28.36 5.36 7.25
CA GLY A 692 28.47 5.38 5.79
C GLY A 692 28.65 6.79 5.22
N CYS A 693 28.32 7.00 3.95
CA CYS A 693 28.40 8.30 3.30
C CYS A 693 27.44 8.45 2.11
N HIS A 694 27.33 9.64 1.54
CA HIS A 694 26.86 9.90 0.18
C HIS A 694 28.02 10.51 -0.62
N PHE A 695 28.32 9.96 -1.81
CA PHE A 695 29.39 10.41 -2.72
C PHE A 695 30.81 10.53 -2.11
N CYS A 696 31.14 9.82 -1.04
CA CYS A 696 32.53 9.81 -0.55
C CYS A 696 33.43 8.85 -1.36
N GLN A 697 34.69 9.25 -1.54
CA GLN A 697 35.77 8.42 -2.10
C GLN A 697 36.70 7.86 -1.00
N MET A 698 36.22 7.79 0.24
CA MET A 698 37.02 7.38 1.39
C MET A 698 37.21 5.85 1.40
N PRO A 699 38.45 5.33 1.54
CA PRO A 699 38.66 3.90 1.74
C PRO A 699 37.96 3.44 3.03
N ASN A 700 37.39 2.24 2.99
CA ASN A 700 36.69 1.57 4.10
C ASN A 700 35.39 2.25 4.60
N VAL A 701 34.84 3.26 3.88
CA VAL A 701 33.51 3.83 4.17
C VAL A 701 32.53 3.48 3.05
N THR A 702 31.46 2.74 3.38
CA THR A 702 30.41 2.41 2.40
C THR A 702 29.60 3.64 2.04
N ASN A 703 29.53 3.97 0.76
CA ASN A 703 28.48 4.85 0.22
C ASN A 703 27.12 4.17 0.46
N LEU A 704 26.20 4.86 1.13
CA LEU A 704 24.82 4.45 1.42
C LEU A 704 23.81 5.26 0.58
N GLY A 705 24.26 6.29 -0.15
CA GLY A 705 23.37 7.18 -0.89
C GLY A 705 22.64 8.21 -0.01
N MET A 706 21.97 9.15 -0.67
CA MET A 706 21.26 10.26 0.00
C MET A 706 20.01 9.82 0.76
N TYR A 707 19.30 8.81 0.26
CA TYR A 707 18.03 8.35 0.84
C TYR A 707 18.20 7.74 2.24
N TYR A 708 19.30 7.02 2.51
CA TYR A 708 19.63 6.52 3.84
C TYR A 708 19.64 7.64 4.88
N GLY A 709 20.45 8.67 4.61
CA GLY A 709 20.60 9.84 5.47
C GLY A 709 19.28 10.59 5.63
N TYR A 710 18.55 10.78 4.53
CA TYR A 710 17.27 11.49 4.55
C TYR A 710 16.21 10.79 5.39
N ARG A 711 15.99 9.48 5.15
CA ARG A 711 15.04 8.65 5.87
C ARG A 711 15.37 8.59 7.36
N ARG A 712 16.65 8.45 7.72
CA ARG A 712 17.13 8.50 9.11
C ARG A 712 16.89 9.88 9.75
N ALA A 713 17.31 10.96 9.10
CA ALA A 713 17.18 12.31 9.65
C ALA A 713 15.72 12.74 9.84
N MET A 714 14.85 12.50 8.84
CA MET A 714 13.41 12.73 8.94
C MET A 714 12.78 11.94 10.09
N ARG A 715 13.14 10.65 10.23
CA ARG A 715 12.68 9.78 11.31
C ARG A 715 13.15 10.30 12.69
N THR A 716 14.39 10.76 12.83
CA THR A 716 14.94 11.32 14.07
C THR A 716 14.25 12.63 14.46
N ALA A 717 14.11 13.57 13.53
CA ALA A 717 13.44 14.86 13.77
C ALA A 717 11.96 14.69 14.15
N LEU A 718 11.22 13.81 13.48
CA LEU A 718 9.82 13.53 13.78
C LEU A 718 9.63 12.75 15.09
N LYS A 719 10.55 11.81 15.41
CA LYS A 719 10.62 11.17 16.74
C LYS A 719 10.88 12.20 17.85
N ALA A 720 11.65 13.25 17.60
CA ALA A 720 11.93 14.31 18.56
C ALA A 720 10.68 15.12 18.94
N ILE A 721 9.90 15.58 17.96
CA ILE A 721 8.60 16.23 18.18
C ILE A 721 7.68 15.31 19.00
N ASN A 722 7.61 14.03 18.65
CA ASN A 722 6.87 13.03 19.43
C ASN A 722 7.43 12.78 20.84
N GLY A 723 8.66 13.19 21.12
CA GLY A 723 9.31 13.13 22.43
C GLY A 723 8.83 14.23 23.37
N LEU A 724 8.66 15.46 22.86
CA LEU A 724 8.31 16.69 23.60
C LEU A 724 7.16 16.46 24.58
N LYS A 725 7.37 16.80 25.85
CA LYS A 725 6.49 16.51 26.99
C LYS A 725 5.43 17.59 27.19
N ASN A 726 5.78 18.85 26.97
CA ASN A 726 4.93 20.01 27.23
C ASN A 726 4.31 20.59 25.95
N TYR A 727 4.88 20.27 24.78
CA TYR A 727 4.37 20.70 23.47
C TYR A 727 2.91 20.26 23.25
N LYS A 728 2.06 21.22 22.88
CA LYS A 728 0.62 21.04 22.61
C LYS A 728 0.19 21.64 21.26
N GLY A 729 1.17 22.07 20.47
CA GLY A 729 0.97 22.75 19.19
C GLY A 729 0.53 21.84 18.04
N VAL A 730 0.49 22.42 16.84
CA VAL A 730 0.31 21.70 15.59
C VAL A 730 1.64 21.66 14.82
N THR A 731 2.13 20.45 14.55
CA THR A 731 3.31 20.22 13.72
C THR A 731 2.88 19.98 12.27
N TYR A 732 3.33 20.85 11.38
CA TYR A 732 3.22 20.70 9.94
C TYR A 732 4.50 20.10 9.37
N LEU A 733 4.37 19.24 8.36
CA LEU A 733 5.47 18.92 7.44
C LEU A 733 5.11 19.46 6.07
N ARG A 734 5.95 20.36 5.52
CA ARG A 734 5.87 20.84 4.14
C ARG A 734 6.62 19.88 3.22
N THR A 735 5.90 19.32 2.25
CA THR A 735 6.39 18.23 1.39
C THR A 735 7.50 18.66 0.40
N PHE A 736 8.17 17.71 -0.24
CA PHE A 736 9.36 17.97 -1.04
C PHE A 736 9.07 18.95 -2.19
N ALA A 737 9.88 20.00 -2.30
CA ALA A 737 9.74 21.00 -3.35
C ALA A 737 10.70 20.62 -4.50
N PRO A 738 10.18 20.23 -5.68
CA PRO A 738 11.02 19.80 -6.80
C PRO A 738 11.83 20.97 -7.38
N SER A 739 12.90 20.63 -8.10
CA SER A 739 13.79 21.56 -8.79
C SER A 739 13.70 21.35 -10.30
N HIS A 740 13.54 22.43 -11.07
CA HIS A 740 13.25 22.33 -12.51
C HIS A 740 14.47 22.63 -13.38
N PHE A 741 15.47 21.75 -13.37
CA PHE A 741 16.65 21.86 -14.25
C PHE A 741 16.37 21.29 -15.65
N GLU A 742 16.30 22.17 -16.65
CA GLU A 742 16.24 21.85 -18.08
C GLU A 742 17.63 22.01 -18.72
N GLY A 743 17.92 21.25 -19.78
CA GLY A 743 19.16 21.35 -20.57
C GLY A 743 20.44 20.79 -19.94
N GLY A 744 20.37 20.26 -18.71
CA GLY A 744 21.50 19.61 -18.03
C GLY A 744 21.31 19.59 -16.51
N LEU A 745 22.24 18.98 -15.78
CA LEU A 745 22.30 19.12 -14.31
C LEU A 745 22.81 20.50 -13.90
N TRP A 746 22.60 20.89 -12.64
CA TRP A 746 23.02 22.18 -12.07
C TRP A 746 24.51 22.51 -12.30
N ASN A 747 25.38 21.49 -12.30
CA ASN A 747 26.82 21.59 -12.53
C ASN A 747 27.24 21.32 -14.00
N GLN A 748 26.28 21.14 -14.91
CA GLN A 748 26.49 20.78 -16.32
C GLN A 748 25.84 21.78 -17.30
N GLY A 749 25.45 22.97 -16.83
CA GLY A 749 24.79 24.00 -17.64
C GLY A 749 23.26 24.00 -17.57
N GLY A 750 22.68 23.18 -16.68
CA GLY A 750 21.25 23.17 -16.39
C GLY A 750 20.70 24.54 -16.01
N ASN A 751 19.47 24.83 -16.44
CA ASN A 751 18.82 26.12 -16.29
C ASN A 751 17.29 25.98 -16.16
N CYS A 752 16.62 27.08 -15.82
CA CYS A 752 15.17 27.15 -15.63
C CYS A 752 14.67 28.47 -16.24
N VAL A 753 14.62 28.55 -17.56
CA VAL A 753 14.31 29.80 -18.30
C VAL A 753 12.84 29.91 -18.74
N ARG A 754 11.96 29.06 -18.20
CA ARG A 754 10.52 29.11 -18.48
C ARG A 754 9.89 30.35 -17.82
N THR A 755 8.89 30.89 -18.48
CA THR A 755 8.16 32.11 -18.04
C THR A 755 6.67 31.87 -17.78
N VAL A 756 6.23 30.61 -17.92
CA VAL A 756 4.86 30.15 -17.67
C VAL A 756 4.84 28.79 -16.97
N PRO A 757 3.80 28.50 -16.15
CA PRO A 757 3.59 27.19 -15.54
C PRO A 757 3.54 26.04 -16.56
N PHE A 758 3.76 24.81 -16.08
CA PHE A 758 3.27 23.61 -16.76
C PHE A 758 1.77 23.42 -16.49
N LYS A 759 1.07 22.79 -17.44
CA LYS A 759 -0.27 22.21 -17.19
C LYS A 759 -0.15 20.85 -16.49
N ASN A 760 -1.24 20.41 -15.87
CA ASN A 760 -1.39 19.14 -15.14
C ASN A 760 -1.03 17.85 -15.93
N ASN A 761 -0.75 17.96 -17.22
CA ASN A 761 -0.43 16.87 -18.13
C ASN A 761 0.92 17.04 -18.87
N GLU A 762 1.64 18.15 -18.67
CA GLU A 762 2.89 18.48 -19.38
C GLU A 762 4.17 18.01 -18.67
N THR A 763 4.07 17.57 -17.42
CA THR A 763 5.20 17.13 -16.59
C THR A 763 4.78 16.04 -15.59
N VAL A 764 5.76 15.28 -15.09
CA VAL A 764 5.61 14.27 -14.02
C VAL A 764 6.78 14.39 -13.05
N LEU A 765 6.59 13.99 -11.80
CA LEU A 765 7.64 14.07 -10.77
C LEU A 765 8.79 13.11 -11.11
N ASP A 766 10.03 13.60 -11.07
CA ASP A 766 11.21 12.77 -11.31
C ASP A 766 11.43 11.72 -10.21
N GLY A 767 12.11 10.62 -10.55
CA GLY A 767 12.35 9.50 -9.64
C GLY A 767 12.96 9.91 -8.27
N PRO A 768 14.05 10.70 -8.25
CA PRO A 768 14.60 11.24 -7.02
C PRO A 768 13.60 12.07 -6.20
N SER A 769 12.96 13.08 -6.79
CA SER A 769 11.96 13.90 -6.08
C SER A 769 10.78 13.07 -5.55
N MET A 770 10.38 12.02 -6.28
CA MET A 770 9.34 11.08 -5.86
C MET A 770 9.76 10.22 -4.65
N GLU A 771 10.99 9.70 -4.60
CA GLU A 771 11.47 8.97 -3.40
C GLU A 771 11.62 9.90 -2.19
N PHE A 772 12.12 11.13 -2.37
CA PHE A 772 12.14 12.14 -1.30
C PHE A 772 10.72 12.42 -0.76
N TYR A 773 9.73 12.62 -1.64
CA TYR A 773 8.32 12.78 -1.27
C TYR A 773 7.78 11.55 -0.53
N MET A 774 8.02 10.34 -1.04
CA MET A 774 7.53 9.10 -0.43
C MET A 774 8.13 8.83 0.96
N ILE A 775 9.43 9.10 1.17
CA ILE A 775 10.09 9.02 2.48
C ILE A 775 9.43 9.98 3.48
N GLN A 776 9.19 11.24 3.10
CA GLN A 776 8.51 12.21 3.94
C GLN A 776 7.10 11.73 4.32
N VAL A 777 6.32 11.28 3.33
CA VAL A 777 4.94 10.83 3.51
C VAL A 777 4.89 9.61 4.44
N GLU A 778 5.83 8.67 4.31
CA GLU A 778 5.91 7.50 5.19
C GLU A 778 6.25 7.89 6.63
N GLU A 779 7.38 8.58 6.85
CA GLU A 779 7.84 8.89 8.21
C GLU A 779 6.91 9.88 8.93
N PHE A 780 6.29 10.80 8.19
CA PHE A 780 5.22 11.64 8.75
C PHE A 780 4.01 10.83 9.19
N ARG A 781 3.51 9.90 8.37
CA ARG A 781 2.38 9.04 8.73
C ARG A 781 2.76 8.08 9.86
N ASN A 782 4.03 7.75 10.04
CA ASN A 782 4.53 7.05 11.23
C ASN A 782 4.41 7.94 12.47
N ALA A 783 4.97 9.16 12.40
CA ALA A 783 4.97 10.11 13.49
C ALA A 783 3.56 10.54 13.94
N GLU A 784 2.65 10.85 13.02
CA GLU A 784 1.26 11.19 13.35
C GLU A 784 0.59 10.05 14.14
N ARG A 785 0.74 8.79 13.72
CA ARG A 785 0.11 7.63 14.37
C ARG A 785 0.62 7.39 15.78
N GLU A 786 1.84 7.83 16.08
CA GLU A 786 2.44 7.74 17.41
C GLU A 786 2.08 8.98 18.26
N GLY A 787 2.19 10.19 17.71
CA GLY A 787 1.83 11.44 18.37
C GLY A 787 0.35 11.56 18.72
N ARG A 788 -0.55 11.03 17.88
CA ARG A 788 -1.99 10.96 18.15
C ARG A 788 -2.31 10.16 19.43
N LYS A 789 -1.48 9.17 19.81
CA LYS A 789 -1.62 8.45 21.10
C LYS A 789 -1.32 9.34 22.31
N ARG A 790 -0.55 10.43 22.12
CA ARG A 790 -0.19 11.45 23.12
C ARG A 790 -1.06 12.71 23.02
N GLY A 791 -2.01 12.77 22.08
CA GLY A 791 -2.82 13.96 21.80
C GLY A 791 -2.14 15.03 20.93
N LEU A 792 -0.96 14.75 20.37
CA LEU A 792 -0.24 15.68 19.49
C LEU A 792 -0.93 15.81 18.13
N LYS A 793 -0.93 17.03 17.56
CA LYS A 793 -1.58 17.35 16.29
C LYS A 793 -0.52 17.45 15.18
N PHE A 794 -0.52 16.49 14.26
CA PHE A 794 0.32 16.52 13.05
C PHE A 794 -0.53 16.80 11.81
N ARG A 795 -0.06 17.66 10.89
CA ARG A 795 -0.69 17.94 9.59
C ARG A 795 0.32 17.94 8.44
N MET A 796 -0.10 17.53 7.25
CA MET A 796 0.73 17.53 6.04
C MET A 796 0.34 18.74 5.19
N LEU A 797 1.32 19.60 4.91
CA LEU A 797 1.22 20.72 3.97
C LEU A 797 1.76 20.21 2.64
N ASP A 798 0.87 19.62 1.83
CA ASP A 798 1.27 18.98 0.57
C ASP A 798 1.36 20.03 -0.56
N THR A 799 2.58 20.24 -1.03
CA THR A 799 2.97 21.29 -1.97
C THR A 799 3.63 20.72 -3.20
N THR A 800 4.06 19.44 -3.18
CA THR A 800 4.88 18.83 -4.23
C THR A 800 4.20 18.92 -5.61
N GLN A 801 2.95 18.47 -5.72
CA GLN A 801 2.22 18.49 -6.99
C GLN A 801 1.96 19.91 -7.50
N ALA A 802 1.57 20.84 -6.62
CA ALA A 802 1.33 22.23 -7.02
C ALA A 802 2.61 22.93 -7.50
N MET A 803 3.78 22.58 -6.94
CA MET A 803 5.06 23.21 -7.28
C MET A 803 5.79 22.55 -8.44
N LEU A 804 5.58 21.25 -8.70
CA LEU A 804 6.01 20.55 -9.93
C LEU A 804 5.53 21.29 -11.19
N LEU A 805 4.44 22.03 -11.09
CA LEU A 805 3.84 22.77 -12.19
C LEU A 805 4.43 24.18 -12.36
N ARG A 806 5.42 24.59 -11.56
CA ARG A 806 5.91 25.98 -11.49
C ARG A 806 7.39 26.18 -11.84
N PRO A 807 7.89 25.65 -12.98
CA PRO A 807 9.27 25.86 -13.40
C PRO A 807 9.62 27.34 -13.66
N ASP A 808 8.59 28.17 -13.88
CA ASP A 808 8.67 29.61 -14.06
C ASP A 808 8.94 30.39 -12.77
N GLY A 809 8.73 29.77 -11.60
CA GLY A 809 8.87 30.41 -10.30
C GLY A 809 10.30 30.62 -9.80
N HIS A 810 11.30 30.07 -10.50
CA HIS A 810 12.69 30.04 -10.04
C HIS A 810 13.50 31.31 -10.42
N PRO A 811 14.51 31.71 -9.61
CA PRO A 811 15.40 32.81 -9.96
C PRO A 811 16.23 32.56 -11.21
N SER A 812 16.63 31.31 -11.49
CA SER A 812 17.54 30.98 -12.60
C SER A 812 18.83 31.80 -12.47
N LYS A 813 19.27 32.47 -13.54
CA LYS A 813 20.39 33.44 -13.51
C LYS A 813 20.10 34.74 -12.74
N TYR A 814 18.84 35.05 -12.43
CA TYR A 814 18.40 36.31 -11.82
C TYR A 814 18.46 36.33 -10.29
N GLY A 815 19.22 35.43 -9.66
CA GLY A 815 19.58 35.55 -8.24
C GLY A 815 20.76 36.52 -7.99
N HIS A 816 21.53 36.89 -9.02
CA HIS A 816 22.79 37.60 -8.87
C HIS A 816 23.04 38.63 -9.98
N SER A 817 23.93 39.59 -9.71
CA SER A 817 24.36 40.59 -10.70
C SER A 817 24.97 39.93 -11.93
N ALA A 818 24.64 40.43 -13.13
CA ALA A 818 25.09 39.87 -14.42
C ALA A 818 26.62 39.75 -14.60
N ASN A 819 27.41 40.42 -13.77
CA ASN A 819 28.88 40.34 -13.76
C ASN A 819 29.41 39.13 -12.94
N VAL A 820 28.55 38.30 -12.35
CA VAL A 820 28.94 37.14 -11.52
C VAL A 820 28.63 35.85 -12.26
N THR A 821 29.67 35.11 -12.64
CA THR A 821 29.55 33.77 -13.24
C THR A 821 29.19 32.74 -12.16
N MET A 822 27.90 32.44 -12.01
CA MET A 822 27.36 31.48 -11.05
C MET A 822 26.30 30.59 -11.70
N TYR A 823 26.08 29.39 -11.15
CA TYR A 823 25.09 28.43 -11.63
C TYR A 823 23.65 28.97 -11.49
N ASN A 824 22.74 28.53 -12.37
CA ASN A 824 21.34 28.91 -12.31
C ASN A 824 20.67 28.33 -11.05
N ASP A 825 19.94 29.16 -10.31
CA ASP A 825 19.15 28.72 -9.16
C ASP A 825 17.77 28.22 -9.62
N CYS A 826 17.64 26.89 -9.72
CA CYS A 826 16.39 26.20 -10.05
C CYS A 826 15.84 25.42 -8.84
N VAL A 827 16.14 25.89 -7.62
CA VAL A 827 15.79 25.23 -6.34
C VAL A 827 15.02 26.17 -5.42
N HIS A 828 15.46 27.43 -5.31
CA HIS A 828 14.73 28.48 -4.60
C HIS A 828 13.69 29.15 -5.50
N TRP A 829 12.88 30.02 -4.91
CA TRP A 829 11.70 30.62 -5.52
C TRP A 829 11.80 32.14 -5.44
N CYS A 830 11.49 32.81 -6.55
CA CYS A 830 11.38 34.26 -6.59
C CYS A 830 10.36 34.77 -5.55
N LEU A 831 10.67 35.90 -4.93
CA LEU A 831 9.76 36.64 -4.06
C LEU A 831 9.51 38.03 -4.67
N PRO A 832 8.25 38.44 -4.92
CA PRO A 832 7.02 37.63 -4.89
C PRO A 832 7.01 36.49 -5.93
N GLY A 833 6.18 35.45 -5.72
CA GLY A 833 6.15 34.28 -6.62
C GLY A 833 5.37 33.08 -6.08
N PRO A 834 5.35 31.93 -6.78
CA PRO A 834 4.52 30.75 -6.44
C PRO A 834 4.61 30.23 -5.01
N ILE A 835 5.73 30.47 -4.31
CA ILE A 835 5.90 30.09 -2.90
C ILE A 835 4.95 30.82 -1.95
N ASP A 836 4.41 31.98 -2.35
CA ASP A 836 3.36 32.70 -1.61
C ASP A 836 2.11 31.82 -1.37
N THR A 837 1.81 30.90 -2.29
CA THR A 837 0.67 29.96 -2.14
C THR A 837 0.89 28.87 -1.08
N TRP A 838 2.13 28.62 -0.62
CA TRP A 838 2.31 27.76 0.56
C TRP A 838 1.74 28.42 1.83
N ASN A 839 1.66 29.76 1.83
CA ASN A 839 1.05 30.53 2.89
C ASN A 839 -0.48 30.65 2.72
N ASP A 840 -1.02 30.68 1.48
CA ASP A 840 -2.47 30.48 1.23
C ASP A 840 -2.95 29.16 1.88
N PHE A 841 -2.24 28.05 1.61
CA PHE A 841 -2.54 26.75 2.21
C PHE A 841 -2.44 26.78 3.75
N LEU A 842 -1.36 27.35 4.29
CA LEU A 842 -1.13 27.42 5.74
C LEU A 842 -2.24 28.18 6.48
N LEU A 843 -2.73 29.28 5.89
CA LEU A 843 -3.85 30.07 6.43
C LEU A 843 -5.12 29.22 6.56
N GLU A 844 -5.53 28.53 5.50
CA GLU A 844 -6.74 27.70 5.51
C GLU A 844 -6.60 26.47 6.42
N MET A 845 -5.40 25.90 6.53
CA MET A 845 -5.11 24.83 7.48
C MET A 845 -5.23 25.27 8.95
N ILE A 846 -4.62 26.40 9.33
CA ILE A 846 -4.69 26.96 10.69
C ILE A 846 -6.15 27.31 11.05
N LYS A 847 -6.86 27.99 10.14
CA LYS A 847 -8.30 28.28 10.24
C LYS A 847 -9.13 27.01 10.50
N THR A 848 -8.86 25.95 9.74
CA THR A 848 -9.55 24.66 9.89
C THR A 848 -9.25 23.99 11.25
N GLU A 849 -8.02 24.06 11.76
CA GLU A 849 -7.67 23.50 13.08
C GLU A 849 -8.29 24.27 14.25
N ARG A 850 -8.46 25.60 14.11
CA ARG A 850 -9.20 26.42 15.08
C ARG A 850 -10.68 26.03 15.14
N LEU A 851 -11.31 25.78 13.98
CA LEU A 851 -12.70 25.30 13.89
C LEU A 851 -12.87 23.89 14.51
N ARG A 852 -11.98 22.94 14.20
CA ARG A 852 -11.99 21.59 14.81
C ARG A 852 -11.89 21.65 16.33
N SER A 853 -11.01 22.51 16.84
CA SER A 853 -10.81 22.68 18.28
C SER A 853 -12.01 23.33 18.98
N ALA A 854 -12.91 24.02 18.25
CA ALA A 854 -14.16 24.55 18.81
C ALA A 854 -15.24 23.45 18.93
N ASP A 855 -15.41 22.61 17.91
CA ASP A 855 -16.35 21.47 17.92
C ASP A 855 -15.99 20.44 19.01
N GLU A 856 -14.69 20.13 19.18
CA GLU A 856 -14.21 19.26 20.26
C GLU A 856 -14.60 19.79 21.66
N ASN A 857 -14.51 21.11 21.88
CA ASN A 857 -14.89 21.74 23.16
C ASN A 857 -16.42 21.74 23.39
N LEU A 858 -17.23 21.98 22.35
CA LEU A 858 -18.70 21.89 22.42
C LEU A 858 -19.13 20.47 22.82
N ARG A 859 -18.65 19.45 22.11
CA ARG A 859 -18.94 18.02 22.40
C ARG A 859 -18.46 17.58 23.78
N PHE A 860 -17.44 18.23 24.35
CA PHE A 860 -16.98 17.95 25.71
C PHE A 860 -17.91 18.54 26.78
N SER A 861 -18.56 19.68 26.49
CA SER A 861 -19.58 20.29 27.36
C SER A 861 -20.81 19.38 27.49
N ASP A 862 -21.36 18.89 26.38
CA ASP A 862 -22.53 18.01 26.38
C ASP A 862 -22.29 16.69 27.13
N ARG A 863 -21.07 16.13 27.00
CA ARG A 863 -20.66 14.93 27.73
C ARG A 863 -20.64 15.14 29.26
N LYS A 864 -20.38 16.35 29.76
CA LYS A 864 -20.47 16.66 31.20
C LYS A 864 -21.91 16.60 31.71
N LEU A 865 -22.90 17.07 30.92
CA LEU A 865 -24.32 16.93 31.27
C LEU A 865 -24.74 15.46 31.35
N LEU A 866 -24.34 14.65 30.36
CA LEU A 866 -24.65 13.22 30.31
C LEU A 866 -24.02 12.41 31.47
N TYR A 867 -22.80 12.75 31.89
CA TYR A 867 -22.16 12.06 33.03
C TYR A 867 -22.87 12.32 34.37
N LEU A 868 -23.42 13.52 34.60
CA LEU A 868 -24.21 13.85 35.79
C LEU A 868 -25.54 13.07 35.86
N SER A 869 -26.14 12.74 34.72
CA SER A 869 -27.30 11.84 34.64
C SER A 869 -26.92 10.38 34.95
N SER A 870 -25.73 9.93 34.53
CA SER A 870 -25.26 8.55 34.71
C SER A 870 -24.99 8.21 36.19
N THR A 871 -24.25 9.07 36.90
CA THR A 871 -23.86 8.82 38.30
C THR A 871 -25.07 8.72 39.25
N PHE A 872 -26.11 9.50 39.01
CA PHE A 872 -27.36 9.46 39.80
C PHE A 872 -28.07 8.09 39.69
N ARG A 873 -28.06 7.46 38.51
CA ARG A 873 -28.67 6.13 38.31
C ARG A 873 -27.88 5.02 39.01
N PHE A 874 -26.55 5.08 38.97
CA PHE A 874 -25.69 4.11 39.67
C PHE A 874 -25.81 4.20 41.20
N LEU A 875 -25.89 5.42 41.77
CA LEU A 875 -26.12 5.60 43.21
C LEU A 875 -27.48 5.05 43.67
N SER A 876 -28.54 5.27 42.89
CA SER A 876 -29.86 4.69 43.17
C SER A 876 -29.83 3.17 43.19
N LEU A 877 -29.14 2.55 42.22
CA LEU A 877 -29.06 1.09 42.11
C LEU A 877 -28.24 0.46 43.26
N ALA A 878 -27.12 1.08 43.62
CA ALA A 878 -26.28 0.65 44.73
C ALA A 878 -27.03 0.67 46.08
N LEU A 879 -27.82 1.73 46.33
CA LEU A 879 -28.66 1.86 47.54
C LEU A 879 -29.77 0.80 47.60
N THR A 880 -30.42 0.46 46.47
CA THR A 880 -31.43 -0.62 46.46
C THR A 880 -30.81 -2.00 46.72
N ILE A 881 -29.60 -2.26 46.19
CA ILE A 881 -28.91 -3.54 46.40
C ILE A 881 -28.45 -3.68 47.86
N THR A 882 -27.88 -2.63 48.47
CA THR A 882 -27.48 -2.70 49.88
C THR A 882 -28.65 -2.80 50.84
N LEU A 883 -29.82 -2.23 50.52
CA LEU A 883 -31.03 -2.42 51.32
C LEU A 883 -31.57 -3.87 51.24
N LEU A 884 -31.51 -4.50 50.06
CA LEU A 884 -31.91 -5.90 49.88
C LEU A 884 -30.97 -6.88 50.59
N CYS A 885 -29.65 -6.62 50.60
CA CYS A 885 -28.67 -7.44 51.30
C CYS A 885 -28.75 -7.39 52.84
N LEU A 886 -29.58 -6.51 53.43
CA LEU A 886 -29.77 -6.39 54.88
C LEU A 886 -30.93 -7.23 55.43
N LEU A 887 -31.65 -7.98 54.59
CA LEU A 887 -32.89 -8.69 54.95
C LEU A 887 -32.88 -10.21 54.74
N SER A 888 -31.74 -10.88 54.97
CA SER A 888 -31.72 -12.32 55.26
C SER A 888 -30.46 -12.76 56.03
N PRO A 889 -30.56 -13.16 57.31
CA PRO A 889 -29.44 -13.76 58.04
C PRO A 889 -29.31 -15.27 57.76
N GLN A 890 -28.09 -15.82 57.95
CA GLN A 890 -27.68 -17.21 57.68
C GLN A 890 -27.61 -17.54 56.17
N LEU A 891 -26.51 -18.05 55.61
CA LEU A 891 -25.43 -18.86 56.20
C LEU A 891 -24.04 -18.25 56.02
N PHE A 892 -23.16 -18.51 57.00
CA PHE A 892 -21.73 -18.18 57.00
C PHE A 892 -20.90 -19.46 57.04
N SER A 893 -19.58 -19.36 56.85
CA SER A 893 -18.61 -20.45 56.61
C SER A 893 -18.64 -21.04 55.19
N PHE A 894 -17.51 -21.39 54.56
CA PHE A 894 -16.16 -21.57 55.13
C PHE A 894 -15.12 -20.49 54.76
N PHE A 895 -14.08 -20.45 55.59
CA PHE A 895 -12.80 -19.73 55.48
C PHE A 895 -12.05 -20.05 54.16
N SER A 896 -11.00 -19.35 53.70
CA SER A 896 -10.43 -17.98 53.82
C SER A 896 -8.93 -18.07 53.52
N SER A 897 -8.27 -17.04 52.99
CA SER A 897 -6.92 -16.60 53.47
C SER A 897 -6.38 -15.34 52.75
N SER A 898 -5.70 -14.48 53.53
CA SER A 898 -4.55 -13.58 53.20
C SER A 898 -4.43 -12.97 51.78
N SER A 899 -4.32 -11.66 51.50
CA SER A 899 -3.78 -10.46 52.22
C SER A 899 -2.36 -10.63 52.80
N SER A 900 -1.33 -9.81 52.52
CA SER A 900 -1.21 -8.54 51.75
C SER A 900 0.21 -8.49 51.08
N SER A 901 0.98 -7.41 50.82
CA SER A 901 0.94 -5.96 51.15
C SER A 901 1.91 -5.14 50.27
N LEU A 902 1.72 -3.82 50.20
CA LEU A 902 2.77 -2.80 50.01
C LEU A 902 3.13 -2.21 51.41
N PRO A 903 4.24 -1.46 51.65
CA PRO A 903 5.02 -0.58 50.77
C PRO A 903 6.56 -0.92 50.79
N TRP A 904 7.61 -0.09 50.58
CA TRP A 904 7.76 1.38 50.47
C TRP A 904 8.92 1.81 49.52
N LEU A 905 10.00 2.46 50.03
CA LEU A 905 10.97 3.24 49.26
C LEU A 905 12.41 3.22 49.85
N LYS A 906 13.42 3.35 48.95
CA LYS A 906 14.82 3.79 49.19
C LYS A 906 15.72 2.85 50.04
N SER A 907 17.06 2.83 49.91
CA SER A 907 18.00 3.38 48.89
C SER A 907 19.44 2.87 49.11
N HIS A 908 20.24 2.70 48.05
CA HIS A 908 21.70 2.97 47.92
C HIS A 908 22.12 2.55 46.49
N MET A 909 22.53 3.46 45.59
CA MET A 909 23.88 4.06 45.43
C MET A 909 24.99 3.08 45.02
N PHE A 910 25.40 3.21 43.75
CA PHE A 910 26.68 2.88 43.12
C PHE A 910 27.45 1.60 43.52
N SER A 911 27.54 0.68 42.55
CA SER A 911 28.82 0.04 42.23
C SER A 911 29.16 0.30 40.77
N PHE A 912 30.23 1.05 40.51
CA PHE A 912 30.82 1.15 39.18
C PHE A 912 31.70 -0.08 38.99
N SER A 913 31.26 -1.04 38.18
CA SER A 913 32.07 -2.21 37.83
C SER A 913 32.09 -2.43 36.33
N SER A 914 33.29 -2.71 35.83
CA SER A 914 33.69 -3.02 34.45
C SER A 914 32.55 -3.49 33.51
N PHE A 915 32.42 -2.81 32.37
CA PHE A 915 31.86 -3.42 31.15
C PHE A 915 32.80 -4.57 30.71
N ARG A 916 32.67 -5.74 31.34
CA ARG A 916 33.20 -6.98 30.79
C ARG A 916 32.56 -7.18 29.41
N ASN A 917 33.38 -7.47 28.40
CA ASN A 917 32.90 -7.88 27.09
C ASN A 917 31.95 -9.07 27.26
N LYS A 918 30.67 -8.88 26.93
CA LYS A 918 29.75 -10.01 26.71
C LYS A 918 30.14 -10.66 25.40
N CYS A 919 30.29 -11.99 25.41
CA CYS A 919 30.47 -12.73 24.17
C CYS A 919 29.30 -12.48 23.21
N SER A 920 29.60 -12.36 21.92
CA SER A 920 28.60 -12.39 20.85
C SER A 920 29.00 -13.48 19.87
N ILE A 921 28.22 -14.57 19.82
CA ILE A 921 28.48 -15.70 18.90
C ILE A 921 28.47 -15.26 17.43
N PHE A 922 27.77 -14.18 17.11
CA PHE A 922 27.63 -13.59 15.78
C PHE A 922 28.84 -12.77 15.31
N ARG A 923 29.82 -12.49 16.20
CA ARG A 923 31.04 -11.75 15.85
C ARG A 923 32.25 -12.62 16.11
N GLY A 924 33.16 -12.67 15.15
CA GLY A 924 34.16 -13.70 15.06
C GLY A 924 35.00 -13.56 13.80
N ASN A 925 35.69 -14.64 13.46
CA ASN A 925 36.29 -14.84 12.14
C ASN A 925 36.13 -16.33 11.75
N TRP A 926 36.24 -16.64 10.46
CA TRP A 926 36.35 -18.02 10.02
C TRP A 926 37.77 -18.55 10.29
N VAL A 927 37.84 -19.80 10.75
CA VAL A 927 39.08 -20.53 11.01
C VAL A 927 39.04 -21.82 10.17
N TYR A 928 40.08 -22.04 9.37
CA TYR A 928 40.23 -23.26 8.59
C TYR A 928 40.54 -24.43 9.53
N ASN A 929 39.80 -25.54 9.35
CA ASN A 929 39.96 -26.76 10.12
C ASN A 929 40.04 -27.95 9.14
N PRO A 930 41.25 -28.51 8.86
CA PRO A 930 41.41 -29.58 7.88
C PRO A 930 40.66 -30.86 8.30
N ASP A 931 40.51 -31.10 9.60
CA ASP A 931 39.82 -32.26 10.15
C ASP A 931 38.28 -32.13 10.11
N LYS A 932 37.77 -30.92 9.82
CA LYS A 932 36.32 -30.71 9.65
C LYS A 932 35.79 -31.58 8.51
N ARG A 933 34.71 -32.29 8.82
CA ARG A 933 33.86 -33.00 7.87
C ARG A 933 32.51 -32.27 7.82
N PRO A 934 31.84 -32.22 6.66
CA PRO A 934 30.47 -31.72 6.64
C PRO A 934 29.56 -32.66 7.44
N PHE A 935 28.53 -32.11 8.07
CA PHE A 935 27.59 -32.87 8.91
C PHE A 935 26.81 -33.94 8.12
N TYR A 936 26.58 -33.68 6.85
CA TYR A 936 25.87 -34.54 5.90
C TYR A 936 26.51 -34.41 4.51
N THR A 937 26.06 -35.23 3.57
CA THR A 937 26.45 -35.17 2.16
C THR A 937 25.19 -35.12 1.29
N ASN A 938 25.37 -34.88 -0.02
CA ASN A 938 24.33 -35.02 -1.03
C ASN A 938 23.72 -36.42 -1.13
N PHE A 939 24.37 -37.46 -0.56
CA PHE A 939 23.82 -38.82 -0.46
C PHE A 939 23.06 -39.08 0.84
N THR A 940 23.32 -38.33 1.91
CA THR A 940 22.70 -38.53 3.23
C THR A 940 21.64 -37.49 3.59
N CYS A 941 21.38 -36.52 2.69
CA CYS A 941 20.21 -35.65 2.78
C CYS A 941 19.51 -35.56 1.40
N PRO A 942 18.34 -36.20 1.23
CA PRO A 942 17.56 -36.10 -0.02
C PRO A 942 16.82 -34.76 -0.16
N GLU A 943 16.72 -33.96 0.90
CA GLU A 943 15.96 -32.69 0.95
C GLU A 943 16.71 -31.48 0.34
N ILE A 944 17.91 -31.68 -0.23
CA ILE A 944 18.70 -30.63 -0.88
C ILE A 944 18.15 -30.37 -2.28
N TYR A 945 17.66 -29.16 -2.56
CA TYR A 945 17.29 -28.77 -3.92
C TYR A 945 18.52 -28.67 -4.82
N ASP A 946 18.34 -29.03 -6.09
CA ASP A 946 19.42 -29.14 -7.06
C ASP A 946 20.26 -27.86 -7.22
N GLN A 947 19.62 -26.69 -7.24
CA GLN A 947 20.27 -25.37 -7.26
C GLN A 947 21.30 -25.15 -6.11
N GLN A 948 21.19 -25.90 -5.01
CA GLN A 948 22.05 -25.82 -3.83
C GLN A 948 22.98 -27.05 -3.69
N ASN A 949 22.84 -28.06 -4.57
CA ASN A 949 23.49 -29.36 -4.46
C ASN A 949 24.85 -29.39 -5.19
N CYS A 950 25.75 -28.50 -4.80
CA CYS A 950 27.00 -28.21 -5.52
C CYS A 950 27.85 -29.46 -5.82
N MET A 951 27.84 -30.45 -4.93
CA MET A 951 28.57 -31.71 -5.11
C MET A 951 27.91 -32.67 -6.12
N LYS A 952 26.58 -32.65 -6.28
CA LYS A 952 25.88 -33.42 -7.33
C LYS A 952 26.23 -32.90 -8.72
N PHE A 953 26.36 -31.58 -8.87
CA PHE A 953 26.64 -30.90 -10.13
C PHE A 953 28.13 -30.73 -10.45
N GLY A 954 29.00 -31.43 -9.73
CA GLY A 954 30.41 -31.54 -10.07
C GLY A 954 31.26 -30.32 -9.71
N ARG A 955 30.90 -29.56 -8.67
CA ARG A 955 31.80 -28.55 -8.09
C ARG A 955 33.14 -29.24 -7.69
N PRO A 956 34.30 -28.80 -8.22
CA PRO A 956 35.55 -29.54 -8.09
C PRO A 956 36.28 -29.28 -6.77
N ASP A 957 35.98 -28.17 -6.09
CA ASP A 957 36.60 -27.77 -4.83
C ASP A 957 35.71 -28.09 -3.63
N SER A 958 36.31 -28.57 -2.54
CA SER A 958 35.62 -28.88 -1.27
C SER A 958 36.04 -28.01 -0.09
N GLU A 959 37.02 -27.12 -0.27
CA GLU A 959 37.69 -26.45 0.85
C GLU A 959 36.80 -25.42 1.56
N PHE A 960 35.77 -24.92 0.89
CA PHE A 960 34.71 -24.12 1.51
C PHE A 960 34.00 -24.86 2.69
N LEU A 961 34.02 -26.20 2.71
CA LEU A 961 33.45 -27.01 3.80
C LEU A 961 34.35 -27.08 5.05
N LYS A 962 35.64 -26.73 4.93
CA LYS A 962 36.65 -26.87 6.01
C LYS A 962 36.63 -25.74 7.04
N TRP A 963 35.92 -24.66 6.77
CA TRP A 963 35.90 -23.49 7.63
C TRP A 963 34.86 -23.63 8.75
N SER A 964 35.24 -23.29 9.98
CA SER A 964 34.34 -23.11 11.13
C SER A 964 34.39 -21.67 11.64
N TRP A 965 33.26 -21.17 12.13
CA TRP A 965 33.18 -19.83 12.69
C TRP A 965 33.63 -19.82 14.16
N LYS A 966 34.63 -18.99 14.49
CA LYS A 966 35.12 -18.83 15.86
C LYS A 966 34.70 -17.46 16.41
N PRO A 967 33.84 -17.40 17.46
CA PRO A 967 33.45 -16.16 18.12
C PRO A 967 34.64 -15.36 18.68
N ALA A 968 34.51 -14.04 18.71
CA ALA A 968 35.55 -13.11 19.15
C ALA A 968 35.24 -12.51 20.53
N GLY A 969 35.95 -12.98 21.54
CA GLY A 969 35.96 -12.38 22.88
C GLY A 969 36.73 -13.25 23.88
N SER A 970 37.42 -12.63 24.85
CA SER A 970 38.15 -13.32 25.93
C SER A 970 37.25 -14.01 26.97
N THR A 971 35.95 -14.04 26.71
CA THR A 971 34.86 -14.64 27.49
C THR A 971 33.92 -15.48 26.61
N CYS A 972 34.33 -15.77 25.36
CA CYS A 972 33.64 -16.70 24.48
C CYS A 972 34.27 -18.09 24.58
N ASP A 973 33.46 -19.10 24.86
CA ASP A 973 33.78 -20.47 24.49
C ASP A 973 33.71 -20.64 22.97
N ASP A 974 34.35 -21.68 22.44
CA ASP A 974 34.24 -22.05 21.02
C ASP A 974 32.80 -22.45 20.67
N LEU A 975 32.35 -22.10 19.45
CA LEU A 975 30.99 -22.39 19.00
C LEU A 975 30.78 -23.92 18.98
N PRO A 976 29.87 -24.47 19.82
CA PRO A 976 29.67 -25.91 19.85
C PRO A 976 29.01 -26.39 18.57
N SER A 977 29.59 -27.43 17.99
CA SER A 977 29.08 -28.15 16.81
C SER A 977 27.59 -28.49 16.95
N PHE A 978 26.86 -28.50 15.84
CA PHE A 978 25.43 -28.81 15.84
C PHE A 978 25.17 -30.26 16.30
N ASP A 979 24.34 -30.42 17.32
CA ASP A 979 23.88 -31.72 17.83
C ASP A 979 22.38 -31.82 17.57
N ALA A 980 22.02 -32.66 16.60
CA ALA A 980 20.64 -32.85 16.17
C ALA A 980 19.75 -33.48 17.25
N ALA A 981 20.26 -34.40 18.07
CA ALA A 981 19.49 -35.03 19.13
C ALA A 981 19.16 -34.03 20.26
N GLN A 982 20.14 -33.21 20.66
CA GLN A 982 19.91 -32.09 21.58
C GLN A 982 18.98 -31.03 20.97
N PHE A 983 19.09 -30.74 19.67
CA PHE A 983 18.18 -29.79 19.02
C PHE A 983 16.73 -30.30 19.06
N LEU A 984 16.49 -31.57 18.70
CA LEU A 984 15.16 -32.19 18.77
C LEU A 984 14.58 -32.17 20.18
N GLU A 985 15.35 -32.50 21.21
CA GLU A 985 14.88 -32.44 22.60
C GLU A 985 14.57 -31.00 23.06
N LEU A 986 15.36 -30.00 22.63
CA LEU A 986 15.09 -28.59 22.90
C LEU A 986 13.81 -28.07 22.22
N VAL A 987 13.43 -28.60 21.05
CA VAL A 987 12.24 -28.16 20.30
C VAL A 987 11.03 -29.09 20.46
N LYS A 988 11.16 -30.14 21.26
CA LYS A 988 10.14 -31.15 21.55
C LYS A 988 8.80 -30.54 21.96
N GLY A 989 7.73 -30.92 21.26
CA GLY A 989 6.38 -30.38 21.48
C GLY A 989 6.18 -28.92 21.05
N LYS A 990 7.14 -28.31 20.33
CA LYS A 990 7.06 -26.95 19.77
C LYS A 990 7.01 -27.03 18.24
N SER A 991 6.73 -25.91 17.59
CA SER A 991 6.79 -25.76 16.14
C SER A 991 7.72 -24.61 15.78
N ILE A 992 8.63 -24.84 14.83
CA ILE A 992 9.47 -23.80 14.21
C ILE A 992 8.93 -23.58 12.80
N ALA A 993 8.85 -22.31 12.38
CA ALA A 993 8.43 -21.92 11.04
C ALA A 993 9.45 -20.94 10.45
N PHE A 994 10.04 -21.30 9.30
CA PHE A 994 10.85 -20.39 8.50
C PHE A 994 9.92 -19.54 7.63
N VAL A 995 9.94 -18.22 7.81
CA VAL A 995 9.07 -17.28 7.10
C VAL A 995 9.96 -16.21 6.46
N GLY A 996 10.03 -16.19 5.13
CA GLY A 996 10.91 -15.29 4.41
C GLY A 996 11.08 -15.66 2.93
N ASP A 997 12.28 -15.38 2.43
CA ASP A 997 12.73 -15.55 1.04
C ASP A 997 13.19 -16.99 0.70
N SER A 998 13.63 -17.19 -0.55
CA SER A 998 14.28 -18.42 -1.00
C SER A 998 15.54 -18.79 -0.19
N VAL A 999 16.19 -17.81 0.44
CA VAL A 999 17.35 -18.01 1.31
C VAL A 999 16.93 -18.47 2.71
N ALA A 1000 15.73 -18.11 3.20
CA ALA A 1000 15.12 -18.71 4.39
C ALA A 1000 14.73 -20.18 4.14
N ARG A 1001 14.28 -20.52 2.93
CA ARG A 1001 14.08 -21.90 2.46
C ARG A 1001 15.41 -22.69 2.42
N ASN A 1002 16.49 -22.10 1.91
CA ASN A 1002 17.84 -22.68 1.91
C ASN A 1002 18.36 -22.96 3.35
N GLN A 1003 18.09 -22.09 4.33
CA GLN A 1003 18.41 -22.38 5.74
C GLN A 1003 17.58 -23.53 6.32
N MET A 1004 16.27 -23.57 6.00
CA MET A 1004 15.39 -24.66 6.42
C MET A 1004 15.89 -26.01 5.89
N GLN A 1005 16.35 -26.07 4.64
CA GLN A 1005 16.89 -27.28 4.03
C GLN A 1005 18.18 -27.74 4.72
N SER A 1006 19.13 -26.82 5.01
CA SER A 1006 20.27 -27.11 5.87
C SER A 1006 19.84 -27.73 7.21
N LEU A 1007 18.82 -27.16 7.88
CA LEU A 1007 18.35 -27.70 9.16
C LEU A 1007 17.74 -29.10 9.01
N LEU A 1008 16.94 -29.35 7.99
CA LEU A 1008 16.39 -30.68 7.71
C LEU A 1008 17.51 -31.71 7.47
N CYS A 1009 18.56 -31.33 6.73
CA CYS A 1009 19.74 -32.19 6.52
C CYS A 1009 20.54 -32.46 7.79
N LEU A 1010 20.69 -31.45 8.66
CA LEU A 1010 21.33 -31.61 9.97
C LEU A 1010 20.51 -32.57 10.86
N LEU A 1011 19.18 -32.45 10.87
CA LEU A 1011 18.30 -33.29 11.68
C LEU A 1011 18.18 -34.73 11.15
N ALA A 1012 18.19 -34.93 9.83
CA ALA A 1012 18.19 -36.23 9.19
C ALA A 1012 19.41 -37.13 9.52
N THR A 1013 20.45 -36.58 10.16
CA THR A 1013 21.55 -37.37 10.75
C THR A 1013 21.11 -38.22 11.95
N VAL A 1014 19.97 -37.91 12.56
CA VAL A 1014 19.39 -38.62 13.72
C VAL A 1014 17.98 -39.14 13.42
N GLU A 1015 17.11 -38.31 12.84
CA GLU A 1015 15.71 -38.68 12.55
C GLU A 1015 15.21 -37.98 11.27
N TYR A 1016 14.64 -38.75 10.34
CA TYR A 1016 14.13 -38.22 9.08
C TYR A 1016 12.79 -37.49 9.27
N PRO A 1017 12.59 -36.31 8.65
CA PRO A 1017 11.36 -35.54 8.80
C PRO A 1017 10.16 -36.23 8.13
N THR A 1018 9.08 -36.43 8.87
CA THR A 1018 7.79 -36.83 8.29
C THR A 1018 7.05 -35.61 7.75
N ASN A 1019 6.74 -35.62 6.45
CA ASN A 1019 6.04 -34.51 5.79
C ASN A 1019 4.55 -34.48 6.18
N VAL A 1020 4.14 -33.42 6.90
CA VAL A 1020 2.75 -33.20 7.33
C VAL A 1020 2.21 -31.94 6.66
N SER A 1021 1.54 -32.10 5.51
CA SER A 1021 1.01 -31.00 4.71
C SER A 1021 -0.25 -30.38 5.34
N TYR A 1022 -0.09 -29.28 6.08
CA TYR A 1022 -1.22 -28.50 6.57
C TYR A 1022 -1.76 -27.59 5.46
N LYS A 1023 -3.02 -27.79 5.04
CA LYS A 1023 -3.73 -26.82 4.18
C LYS A 1023 -3.98 -25.54 4.99
N SER A 1024 -3.20 -24.50 4.73
CA SER A 1024 -3.48 -23.15 5.24
C SER A 1024 -4.80 -22.65 4.68
N THR A 1025 -5.77 -22.30 5.54
CA THR A 1025 -6.97 -21.59 5.12
C THR A 1025 -6.63 -20.13 4.84
N ASP A 1026 -6.89 -19.66 3.63
CA ASP A 1026 -6.67 -18.27 3.20
C ASP A 1026 -7.16 -17.22 4.22
N THR A 1027 -6.19 -16.55 4.85
CA THR A 1027 -6.39 -15.25 5.51
C THR A 1027 -5.52 -14.17 4.85
N LYS A 1028 -5.55 -14.16 3.52
CA LYS A 1028 -5.24 -13.09 2.58
C LYS A 1028 -4.33 -11.99 3.11
N PHE A 1029 -3.07 -12.36 3.38
CA PHE A 1029 -2.14 -11.43 4.00
C PHE A 1029 -1.71 -10.37 2.98
N ARG A 1030 -2.31 -9.19 3.08
CA ARG A 1030 -2.14 -8.08 2.14
C ARG A 1030 -0.66 -7.70 2.01
N ARG A 1031 -0.04 -8.06 0.88
CA ARG A 1031 1.32 -7.66 0.51
C ARG A 1031 1.40 -6.13 0.42
N TRP A 1032 2.20 -5.49 1.28
CA TRP A 1032 3.04 -4.30 1.01
C TRP A 1032 3.78 -3.86 2.31
N LEU A 1033 4.93 -3.19 2.15
CA LEU A 1033 5.82 -2.70 3.22
C LEU A 1033 6.36 -3.81 4.16
N ALA A 1034 7.32 -4.59 3.65
CA ALA A 1034 7.75 -5.90 4.16
C ALA A 1034 7.87 -6.05 5.70
N PHE A 1035 8.94 -5.53 6.32
CA PHE A 1035 9.28 -5.87 7.70
C PHE A 1035 8.33 -5.26 8.75
N ARG A 1036 8.02 -3.96 8.64
CA ARG A 1036 7.20 -3.26 9.64
C ARG A 1036 5.75 -3.76 9.66
N THR A 1037 5.19 -4.15 8.52
CA THR A 1037 3.87 -4.77 8.44
C THR A 1037 3.90 -6.19 9.00
N ALA A 1038 4.90 -7.01 8.65
CA ALA A 1038 5.03 -8.38 9.14
C ALA A 1038 5.17 -8.44 10.68
N PHE A 1039 6.04 -7.62 11.29
CA PHE A 1039 6.18 -7.62 12.75
C PHE A 1039 4.92 -7.10 13.46
N LYS A 1040 4.22 -6.10 12.90
CA LYS A 1040 2.92 -5.64 13.44
C LYS A 1040 1.82 -6.69 13.29
N ALA A 1041 1.89 -7.55 12.28
CA ALA A 1041 1.01 -8.71 12.13
C ALA A 1041 1.21 -9.71 13.27
N LEU A 1042 2.46 -10.09 13.55
CA LEU A 1042 2.83 -10.98 14.65
C LEU A 1042 2.41 -10.41 16.02
N LEU A 1043 2.60 -9.10 16.23
CA LEU A 1043 2.07 -8.38 17.40
C LEU A 1043 0.53 -8.33 17.47
N GLY A 1044 -0.18 -8.61 16.37
CA GLY A 1044 -1.65 -8.69 16.30
C GLY A 1044 -2.22 -10.07 16.62
N LEU A 1045 -1.40 -11.13 16.62
CA LEU A 1045 -1.86 -12.50 16.85
C LEU A 1045 -2.05 -12.78 18.34
N GLU A 1046 -3.26 -12.56 18.87
CA GLU A 1046 -3.61 -12.74 20.30
C GLU A 1046 -3.28 -14.14 20.88
N LYS A 1047 -3.24 -15.16 20.02
CA LYS A 1047 -2.90 -16.54 20.38
C LYS A 1047 -1.39 -16.85 20.32
N PHE A 1048 -0.58 -16.00 19.69
CA PHE A 1048 0.86 -16.24 19.56
C PHE A 1048 1.61 -15.75 20.79
N LYS A 1049 2.28 -16.68 21.48
CA LYS A 1049 3.16 -16.42 22.65
C LYS A 1049 4.56 -17.01 22.43
N GLY A 1050 4.93 -17.20 21.16
CA GLY A 1050 6.19 -17.78 20.75
C GLY A 1050 7.32 -16.76 20.70
N GLU A 1051 8.44 -17.22 20.16
CA GLU A 1051 9.61 -16.39 19.87
C GLU A 1051 9.69 -16.12 18.36
N VAL A 1052 10.12 -14.90 18.00
CA VAL A 1052 10.34 -14.46 16.63
C VAL A 1052 11.83 -14.17 16.48
N ILE A 1053 12.52 -14.98 15.68
CA ILE A 1053 13.94 -14.79 15.37
C ILE A 1053 14.04 -14.16 13.97
N LEU A 1054 14.60 -12.95 13.89
CA LEU A 1054 14.97 -12.33 12.63
C LEU A 1054 16.39 -12.75 12.26
N ARG A 1055 16.55 -13.56 11.22
CA ARG A 1055 17.82 -13.66 10.49
C ARG A 1055 18.10 -12.32 9.81
N THR A 1056 19.30 -11.79 9.94
CA THR A 1056 19.73 -10.64 9.15
C THR A 1056 19.98 -11.01 7.67
N LEU A 1057 20.37 -10.03 6.87
CA LEU A 1057 20.59 -10.18 5.43
C LEU A 1057 21.66 -11.24 5.12
N SER A 1058 21.36 -12.12 4.17
CA SER A 1058 22.37 -12.87 3.43
C SER A 1058 22.92 -11.98 2.32
N PRO A 1059 24.23 -11.72 2.26
CA PRO A 1059 24.84 -10.98 1.15
C PRO A 1059 24.87 -11.82 -0.13
N ALA A 1060 25.12 -11.15 -1.25
CA ALA A 1060 25.43 -11.75 -2.55
C ALA A 1060 26.82 -11.33 -3.03
N HIS A 1061 27.58 -12.25 -3.63
CA HIS A 1061 28.99 -12.01 -4.00
C HIS A 1061 29.25 -12.12 -5.50
N PHE A 1062 28.82 -11.11 -6.27
CA PHE A 1062 29.16 -11.01 -7.69
C PHE A 1062 30.50 -10.28 -7.91
N GLU A 1063 31.42 -10.92 -8.61
CA GLU A 1063 32.69 -10.33 -9.09
C GLU A 1063 32.68 -10.19 -10.62
N ASN A 1064 33.44 -9.22 -11.14
CA ASN A 1064 33.61 -8.90 -12.58
C ASN A 1064 32.35 -8.52 -13.38
N GLY A 1065 31.19 -8.46 -12.73
CA GLY A 1065 29.93 -7.97 -13.30
C GLY A 1065 28.81 -7.96 -12.26
N GLU A 1066 27.59 -7.69 -12.69
CA GLU A 1066 26.36 -7.95 -11.93
C GLU A 1066 25.70 -9.23 -12.46
N TRP A 1067 24.68 -9.74 -11.76
CA TRP A 1067 23.95 -10.96 -12.13
C TRP A 1067 23.43 -11.00 -13.59
N ASN A 1068 23.12 -9.84 -14.16
CA ASN A 1068 22.65 -9.66 -15.54
C ASN A 1068 23.74 -9.15 -16.52
N LYS A 1069 25.00 -9.06 -16.07
CA LYS A 1069 26.15 -8.52 -16.81
C LYS A 1069 27.36 -9.47 -16.76
N GLY A 1070 27.12 -10.76 -16.55
CA GLY A 1070 28.18 -11.79 -16.49
C GLY A 1070 29.00 -11.78 -15.20
N GLY A 1071 28.45 -11.28 -14.09
CA GLY A 1071 29.09 -11.38 -12.77
C GLY A 1071 29.03 -12.80 -12.21
N GLU A 1072 30.08 -13.20 -11.48
CA GLU A 1072 30.30 -14.59 -11.02
C GLU A 1072 30.89 -14.65 -9.61
N CYS A 1073 30.77 -15.80 -8.95
CA CYS A 1073 31.30 -16.10 -7.61
C CYS A 1073 32.31 -17.26 -7.69
N LYS A 1074 33.39 -17.06 -8.44
CA LYS A 1074 34.41 -18.09 -8.73
C LYS A 1074 35.46 -18.30 -7.63
N ARG A 1075 35.36 -17.62 -6.48
CA ARG A 1075 36.30 -17.81 -5.37
C ARG A 1075 36.12 -19.18 -4.70
N THR A 1076 37.23 -19.82 -4.34
CA THR A 1076 37.27 -21.10 -3.60
C THR A 1076 37.67 -20.93 -2.14
N GLU A 1077 37.96 -19.70 -1.71
CA GLU A 1077 38.38 -19.34 -0.35
C GLU A 1077 37.61 -18.12 0.20
N PRO A 1078 37.45 -18.00 1.53
CA PRO A 1078 36.90 -16.82 2.20
C PRO A 1078 37.67 -15.54 1.90
N VAL A 1079 36.99 -14.38 1.94
CA VAL A 1079 37.65 -13.07 1.86
C VAL A 1079 38.25 -12.64 3.20
N LEU A 1080 39.36 -11.91 3.15
CA LEU A 1080 39.91 -11.26 4.34
C LEU A 1080 38.97 -10.17 4.87
N ARG A 1081 39.07 -9.86 6.17
CA ARG A 1081 38.24 -8.84 6.84
C ARG A 1081 38.38 -7.43 6.25
N SER A 1082 39.46 -7.17 5.52
CA SER A 1082 39.72 -5.94 4.76
C SER A 1082 39.08 -5.92 3.37
N GLU A 1083 38.71 -7.08 2.83
CA GLU A 1083 38.03 -7.22 1.53
C GLU A 1083 36.50 -7.29 1.67
N MET A 1084 36.01 -7.72 2.84
CA MET A 1084 34.58 -7.79 3.20
C MET A 1084 33.84 -6.49 2.86
N LYS A 1085 32.94 -6.57 1.87
CA LYS A 1085 32.13 -5.45 1.38
C LYS A 1085 30.67 -5.88 1.28
N LEU A 1086 29.79 -5.03 1.77
CA LEU A 1086 28.38 -5.00 1.36
C LEU A 1086 28.24 -3.91 0.30
N SER A 1087 27.38 -4.13 -0.69
CA SER A 1087 26.89 -3.03 -1.52
C SER A 1087 26.10 -2.01 -0.68
N TRP A 1088 25.87 -0.83 -1.25
CA TRP A 1088 25.08 0.23 -0.61
C TRP A 1088 23.67 -0.27 -0.24
N PHE A 1089 23.01 -0.96 -1.17
CA PHE A 1089 21.66 -1.50 -1.05
C PHE A 1089 21.55 -2.60 0.01
N GLU A 1090 22.46 -3.57 0.00
CA GLU A 1090 22.51 -4.61 1.02
C GLU A 1090 22.70 -4.02 2.44
N LYS A 1091 23.55 -3.00 2.55
CA LYS A 1091 23.79 -2.34 3.83
C LYS A 1091 22.57 -1.54 4.31
N GLU A 1092 21.81 -0.90 3.41
CA GLU A 1092 20.51 -0.32 3.76
C GLU A 1092 19.50 -1.37 4.23
N LEU A 1093 19.36 -2.50 3.52
CA LEU A 1093 18.46 -3.60 3.90
C LEU A 1093 18.79 -4.16 5.29
N TYR A 1094 20.07 -4.44 5.56
CA TYR A 1094 20.55 -4.88 6.87
C TYR A 1094 20.21 -3.87 7.99
N LEU A 1095 20.48 -2.57 7.77
CA LEU A 1095 20.21 -1.52 8.76
C LEU A 1095 18.71 -1.28 8.99
N GLY A 1096 17.87 -1.48 7.95
CA GLY A 1096 16.41 -1.43 8.03
C GLY A 1096 15.81 -2.60 8.82
N GLN A 1097 16.30 -3.82 8.58
CA GLN A 1097 15.92 -5.03 9.32
C GLN A 1097 16.14 -4.86 10.84
N ILE A 1098 17.34 -4.41 11.23
CA ILE A 1098 17.71 -4.19 12.63
C ILE A 1098 16.87 -3.08 13.28
N GLU A 1099 16.61 -1.97 12.58
CA GLU A 1099 15.82 -0.85 13.12
C GLU A 1099 14.36 -1.25 13.36
N GLU A 1100 13.69 -1.88 12.38
CA GLU A 1100 12.28 -2.25 12.54
C GLU A 1100 12.07 -3.35 13.59
N LEU A 1101 13.05 -4.25 13.81
CA LEU A 1101 12.98 -5.21 14.91
C LEU A 1101 13.07 -4.54 16.28
N ARG A 1102 14.01 -3.59 16.46
CA ARG A 1102 14.16 -2.82 17.72
C ARG A 1102 12.89 -2.07 18.09
N VAL A 1103 12.17 -1.54 17.11
CA VAL A 1103 10.86 -0.88 17.32
C VAL A 1103 9.85 -1.85 17.94
N VAL A 1104 9.72 -3.07 17.41
CA VAL A 1104 8.71 -4.04 17.85
C VAL A 1104 9.08 -4.85 19.09
N GLU A 1105 10.37 -5.05 19.40
CA GLU A 1105 10.83 -5.79 20.57
C GLU A 1105 10.19 -5.27 21.87
N SER A 1106 10.10 -3.94 21.99
CA SER A 1106 9.50 -3.25 23.15
C SER A 1106 7.96 -3.35 23.24
N GLU A 1107 7.28 -3.62 22.13
CA GLU A 1107 5.83 -3.90 22.10
C GLU A 1107 5.56 -5.40 22.31
N GLY A 1108 6.40 -6.27 21.74
CA GLY A 1108 6.34 -7.72 21.91
C GLY A 1108 6.48 -8.14 23.37
N LYS A 1109 7.48 -7.59 24.07
CA LYS A 1109 7.71 -7.86 25.50
C LYS A 1109 6.49 -7.52 26.38
N LYS A 1110 5.66 -6.55 25.98
CA LYS A 1110 4.40 -6.19 26.68
C LYS A 1110 3.25 -7.15 26.37
N LYS A 1111 3.30 -7.86 25.23
CA LYS A 1111 2.31 -8.86 24.79
C LYS A 1111 2.71 -10.32 25.08
N GLY A 1112 3.92 -10.57 25.59
CA GLY A 1112 4.45 -11.91 25.81
C GLY A 1112 5.05 -12.56 24.54
N VAL A 1113 5.36 -11.76 23.52
CA VAL A 1113 6.08 -12.21 22.31
C VAL A 1113 7.53 -11.76 22.41
N ARG A 1114 8.48 -12.70 22.33
CA ARG A 1114 9.92 -12.37 22.38
C ARG A 1114 10.45 -12.22 20.95
N PHE A 1115 11.11 -11.10 20.64
CA PHE A 1115 11.85 -10.92 19.40
C PHE A 1115 13.35 -11.07 19.68
N ARG A 1116 14.11 -11.71 18.78
CA ARG A 1116 15.58 -11.81 18.82
C ARG A 1116 16.19 -11.61 17.43
N VAL A 1117 17.43 -11.11 17.38
CA VAL A 1117 18.25 -11.07 16.16
C VAL A 1117 19.12 -12.32 16.12
N MET A 1118 19.18 -12.98 14.96
CA MET A 1118 20.22 -13.93 14.58
C MET A 1118 21.08 -13.25 13.51
N ASP A 1119 22.20 -12.66 13.92
CA ASP A 1119 23.01 -11.84 13.01
C ASP A 1119 24.00 -12.72 12.23
N VAL A 1120 23.71 -12.94 10.96
CA VAL A 1120 24.52 -13.78 10.06
C VAL A 1120 25.39 -12.96 9.12
N THR A 1121 25.09 -11.67 8.90
CA THR A 1121 25.67 -10.88 7.81
C THR A 1121 27.20 -10.73 7.95
N GLU A 1122 27.72 -10.46 9.15
CA GLU A 1122 29.17 -10.37 9.38
C GLU A 1122 29.88 -11.71 9.13
N ALA A 1123 29.24 -12.84 9.44
CA ALA A 1123 29.80 -14.15 9.13
C ALA A 1123 29.74 -14.48 7.63
N MET A 1124 28.70 -14.07 6.92
CA MET A 1124 28.48 -14.46 5.53
C MET A 1124 29.18 -13.56 4.50
N VAL A 1125 29.40 -12.27 4.78
CA VAL A 1125 30.18 -11.38 3.89
C VAL A 1125 31.65 -11.83 3.78
N ALA A 1126 32.10 -12.72 4.67
CA ALA A 1126 33.39 -13.37 4.57
C ALA A 1126 33.43 -14.54 3.56
N ARG A 1127 32.30 -14.99 3.00
CA ARG A 1127 32.16 -16.33 2.38
C ARG A 1127 31.68 -16.36 0.91
N PRO A 1128 32.31 -15.64 -0.04
CA PRO A 1128 31.97 -15.77 -1.46
C PRO A 1128 32.16 -17.21 -1.98
N ASP A 1129 33.03 -17.99 -1.34
CA ASP A 1129 33.28 -19.40 -1.62
C ASP A 1129 32.11 -20.34 -1.27
N GLY A 1130 31.11 -19.86 -0.52
CA GLY A 1130 29.94 -20.65 -0.12
C GLY A 1130 28.85 -20.80 -1.18
N HIS A 1131 28.93 -20.06 -2.29
CA HIS A 1131 27.88 -20.00 -3.31
C HIS A 1131 27.94 -21.15 -4.32
N PRO A 1132 26.80 -21.57 -4.92
CA PRO A 1132 26.79 -22.52 -6.02
C PRO A 1132 27.52 -22.04 -7.26
N ASN A 1133 27.53 -20.73 -7.54
CA ASN A 1133 28.07 -20.20 -8.80
C ASN A 1133 27.36 -20.88 -9.99
N HIS A 1134 28.07 -21.55 -10.89
CA HIS A 1134 27.45 -22.35 -11.97
C HIS A 1134 27.06 -23.78 -11.55
N PHE A 1135 27.43 -24.23 -10.34
CA PHE A 1135 27.25 -25.61 -9.87
C PHE A 1135 25.89 -25.88 -9.21
N GLY A 1136 24.84 -25.16 -9.60
CA GLY A 1136 23.43 -25.50 -9.28
C GLY A 1136 22.75 -26.32 -10.39
N HIS A 1137 23.45 -26.58 -11.49
CA HIS A 1137 22.93 -27.09 -12.77
C HIS A 1137 23.94 -28.01 -13.44
N TRP A 1138 23.50 -28.90 -14.34
CA TRP A 1138 24.43 -29.79 -15.05
C TRP A 1138 25.28 -29.00 -16.06
N PRO A 1139 26.57 -29.34 -16.25
CA PRO A 1139 27.43 -28.65 -17.23
C PRO A 1139 26.94 -28.65 -18.69
N HIS A 1140 25.94 -29.46 -19.04
CA HIS A 1140 25.32 -29.50 -20.36
C HIS A 1140 24.01 -28.69 -20.47
N GLU A 1141 23.47 -28.16 -19.36
CA GLU A 1141 22.27 -27.31 -19.35
C GLU A 1141 22.58 -25.87 -19.81
N ASN A 1142 23.87 -25.55 -20.00
CA ASN A 1142 24.37 -24.32 -20.64
C ASN A 1142 23.88 -23.01 -20.00
N VAL A 1143 23.62 -23.06 -18.69
CA VAL A 1143 23.18 -21.92 -17.87
C VAL A 1143 24.30 -20.88 -17.78
N THR A 1144 24.01 -19.64 -18.19
CA THR A 1144 24.99 -18.55 -18.25
C THR A 1144 25.00 -17.63 -17.02
N ILE A 1145 24.09 -17.84 -16.07
CA ILE A 1145 23.90 -17.00 -14.88
C ILE A 1145 24.42 -17.75 -13.65
N ALA A 1146 25.41 -17.17 -12.96
CA ALA A 1146 25.93 -17.72 -11.72
C ALA A 1146 24.98 -17.42 -10.55
N ASP A 1147 24.67 -18.42 -9.73
CA ASP A 1147 23.98 -18.23 -8.46
C ASP A 1147 24.98 -17.81 -7.37
N CYS A 1148 25.04 -16.51 -7.12
CA CYS A 1148 25.84 -15.89 -6.08
C CYS A 1148 24.98 -15.34 -4.93
N VAL A 1149 23.80 -15.93 -4.70
CA VAL A 1149 22.81 -15.48 -3.71
C VAL A 1149 22.43 -16.60 -2.73
N HIS A 1150 22.23 -17.82 -3.23
CA HIS A 1150 22.00 -19.01 -2.39
C HIS A 1150 23.31 -19.66 -1.97
N TRP A 1151 23.23 -20.63 -1.06
CA TRP A 1151 24.39 -21.30 -0.47
C TRP A 1151 24.38 -22.80 -0.78
N CYS A 1152 25.57 -23.35 -1.05
CA CYS A 1152 25.78 -24.79 -1.16
C CYS A 1152 25.32 -25.51 0.10
N LEU A 1153 24.76 -26.72 -0.07
CA LEU A 1153 24.43 -27.66 1.00
C LEU A 1153 25.20 -28.98 0.76
N PRO A 1154 26.03 -29.45 1.71
CA PRO A 1154 26.51 -28.76 2.91
C PRO A 1154 27.29 -27.47 2.57
N GLY A 1155 27.42 -26.55 3.53
CA GLY A 1155 28.09 -25.26 3.29
C GLY A 1155 27.97 -24.24 4.43
N PRO A 1156 28.37 -22.97 4.21
CA PRO A 1156 28.49 -21.97 5.29
C PRO A 1156 27.16 -21.62 5.99
N ILE A 1157 26.04 -21.89 5.32
CA ILE A 1157 24.69 -21.74 5.85
C ILE A 1157 24.37 -22.73 7.00
N ASP A 1158 25.08 -23.86 7.11
CA ASP A 1158 24.97 -24.77 8.25
C ASP A 1158 25.28 -24.07 9.58
N THR A 1159 26.19 -23.09 9.55
CA THR A 1159 26.52 -22.27 10.73
C THR A 1159 25.39 -21.33 11.17
N TRP A 1160 24.41 -21.02 10.31
CA TRP A 1160 23.19 -20.31 10.77
C TRP A 1160 22.34 -21.21 11.68
N ASN A 1161 22.41 -22.53 11.48
CA ASN A 1161 21.72 -23.51 12.30
C ASN A 1161 22.55 -23.86 13.57
N GLU A 1162 23.88 -23.80 13.51
CA GLU A 1162 24.74 -23.74 14.71
C GLU A 1162 24.37 -22.52 15.58
N PHE A 1163 24.21 -21.32 15.00
CA PHE A 1163 23.75 -20.13 15.71
C PHE A 1163 22.34 -20.30 16.30
N LEU A 1164 21.38 -20.80 15.52
CA LEU A 1164 20.01 -21.06 15.98
C LEU A 1164 19.99 -22.02 17.18
N PHE A 1165 20.80 -23.08 17.14
CA PHE A 1165 20.93 -24.05 18.23
C PHE A 1165 21.45 -23.39 19.52
N GLN A 1166 22.47 -22.55 19.46
CA GLN A 1166 22.95 -21.82 20.64
C GLN A 1166 21.96 -20.75 21.12
N MET A 1167 21.21 -20.10 20.22
CA MET A 1167 20.13 -19.19 20.61
C MET A 1167 19.00 -19.92 21.35
N LEU A 1168 18.64 -21.14 20.93
CA LEU A 1168 17.60 -21.93 21.59
C LEU A 1168 18.04 -22.54 22.93
N LYS A 1169 19.35 -22.56 23.22
CA LYS A 1169 19.92 -22.92 24.53
C LYS A 1169 19.96 -21.76 25.55
N ALA A 1170 19.74 -20.52 25.12
CA ALA A 1170 19.91 -19.28 25.91
C ALA A 1170 18.62 -18.46 26.08
#